data_AF-A0A0B7K3Y3-F1
#
_entry.id   AF-A0A0B7K3Y3-F1
#
_cell.length_a   1.000
_cell.length_b   1.000
_cell.length_c   1.000
_cell.angle_alpha   90.00
_cell.angle_beta   90.00
_cell.angle_gamma   90.00
#
_symmetry.space_group_name_H-M   'P 1'
#
loop_
_entity.id
_entity.type
_entity.pdbx_description
1 polymer ?
#
loop_
_entity_poly.entity_id
_entity_poly.type
_entity_poly.pdbx_seq_one_letter_code
_entity_poly.pdbx_strand_id
1 'polypeptide(L)'
;MGYREFKADLAAAKGAKFDRISRLRGGDSDGEITFLYEHDEPLCQVEIQVFIQDVENYPNSRAVLLFTVSDDVDKGLIDRLQRTTPHLVEKSIHGALTEFSRQMATPDFEPPAEEPTEAMSPVSKDELTPSVQSEPWGLSDLESDDEETFFRSHHPSKTKMEDHAPVVIQKRDATEQQRKDLLQAMHRGFSIGVNGRREHQLGDIFSLAVKVSELGLTDNGLTWSLKPADYVVMLLKFPHGYPSPSEYQSLPGKQSVALVRFGKCCSAKPSNVSAQAAFHSDAKGKTPVRDTAHDSAAFIPLYLFNSITKTLNEDLPTLLHTRRAHGISWSAAQILLHRESEGSHVRDDAYRPTTVDHVAELNDERPSATPTHWIVSQDDALVGEEQLNIPLVLMQFALQSIIKSGKFCINCHEHLEEGFEAMKPYVCSRPLCLHQYFSSGFGPGIEHDILTDPYVVDLVISFFYAAVMSHRIRELPKGLGLNTFRPGTPESPRQNHEATACFVTKTAKCDFAYPSFQKGERLLMIVKDGKFLAGKPILSSLAERHLCEVAGVGMHGFNFQILQTWTANLGDLVKSQDQKSRDRSSPKENWKSVYVYRCVNQFDDLNESERHEALLIMACGIPPVTKMREFLQANPSQKLSSWSCLDHPTYKLLHWIVASNRSLIVYDDHGRDMEAPGSKVVGMEEGWMQFRFLQGSPEKEVRFMEQIASAFPEDPASPSTAIPTLFAFHGSPLGNWHSIIRSSLDHTRSENGRSYGRGVYLSNKFDTSIHYCRPKNVMGFSPMMDEHWPRSVLRISSAIAICEVINRPAEFVSVNPHYVVKDIDWIQCRYLFVKVGEAVPKIDTPFVAQKSPGYLRQDPNRKLHGKLEILIPTSAIPVSRLKMFPHLTARTLPSEWTSNSGSQKEIEPFQGEDLDGLLCSAGDMIE
;
A
#
# COMPACT_ATOMS: atom_id res chain seq x y z
N MET A 1 -29.71 19.40 -6.71
CA MET A 1 -30.89 20.21 -7.07
C MET A 1 -31.44 19.83 -8.44
N GLY A 2 -30.59 19.42 -9.40
CA GLY A 2 -31.00 19.06 -10.77
C GLY A 2 -32.10 18.00 -10.89
N TYR A 3 -32.13 16.95 -10.06
CA TYR A 3 -33.20 15.93 -10.12
C TYR A 3 -34.62 16.47 -9.85
N ARG A 4 -34.74 17.43 -8.91
CA ARG A 4 -36.05 18.05 -8.63
C ARG A 4 -36.49 18.94 -9.79
N GLU A 5 -35.55 19.64 -10.42
CA GLU A 5 -35.79 20.50 -11.58
C GLU A 5 -36.13 19.67 -12.83
N PHE A 6 -35.43 18.55 -13.05
CA PHE A 6 -35.74 17.56 -14.09
C PHE A 6 -37.18 17.04 -13.99
N LYS A 7 -37.63 16.64 -12.78
CA LYS A 7 -39.01 16.20 -12.57
C LYS A 7 -40.04 17.29 -12.83
N ALA A 8 -39.74 18.53 -12.45
CA ALA A 8 -40.61 19.67 -12.70
C ALA A 8 -40.73 19.98 -14.20
N ASP A 9 -39.62 19.97 -14.93
CA ASP A 9 -39.59 20.19 -16.38
C ASP A 9 -40.25 19.06 -17.16
N LEU A 10 -40.13 17.81 -16.71
CA LEU A 10 -40.82 16.68 -17.32
C LEU A 10 -42.33 16.80 -17.14
N ALA A 11 -42.78 17.21 -15.96
CA ALA A 11 -44.20 17.45 -15.68
C ALA A 11 -44.74 18.61 -16.54
N ALA A 12 -43.98 19.69 -16.69
CA ALA A 12 -44.33 20.82 -17.55
C ALA A 12 -44.38 20.42 -19.04
N ALA A 13 -43.38 19.68 -19.53
CA ALA A 13 -43.30 19.23 -20.92
C ALA A 13 -44.44 18.28 -21.31
N LYS A 14 -44.96 17.46 -20.37
CA LYS A 14 -46.15 16.62 -20.62
C LYS A 14 -47.41 17.41 -20.99
N GLY A 15 -47.48 18.68 -20.56
CA GLY A 15 -48.59 19.60 -20.91
C GLY A 15 -48.35 20.41 -22.19
N ALA A 16 -47.15 20.36 -22.77
CA ALA A 16 -46.78 21.10 -23.97
C ALA A 16 -47.04 20.26 -25.24
N LYS A 17 -47.26 20.92 -26.38
CA LYS A 17 -47.39 20.28 -27.69
C LYS A 17 -46.09 20.45 -28.48
N PHE A 18 -45.56 19.35 -28.97
CA PHE A 18 -44.37 19.31 -29.83
C PHE A 18 -44.73 18.67 -31.16
N ASP A 19 -44.14 19.16 -32.25
CA ASP A 19 -44.45 18.67 -33.59
C ASP A 19 -43.96 17.22 -33.77
N ARG A 20 -44.82 16.35 -34.30
CA ARG A 20 -44.58 14.90 -34.52
C ARG A 20 -44.12 14.09 -33.31
N ILE A 21 -44.25 14.63 -32.09
CA ILE A 21 -43.94 13.93 -30.83
C ILE A 21 -45.23 13.70 -30.07
N SER A 22 -45.45 12.47 -29.62
CA SER A 22 -46.58 12.08 -28.77
C SER A 22 -46.15 11.15 -27.63
N ARG A 23 -47.03 10.91 -26.65
CA ARG A 23 -46.83 10.00 -25.50
C ARG A 23 -45.53 10.20 -24.70
N LEU A 24 -45.21 11.45 -24.38
CA LEU A 24 -44.07 11.79 -23.51
C LEU A 24 -44.24 11.23 -22.09
N ARG A 25 -43.29 10.39 -21.64
CA ARG A 25 -43.23 9.80 -20.30
C ARG A 25 -41.81 9.79 -19.75
N GLY A 26 -41.68 9.56 -18.44
CA GLY A 26 -40.38 9.24 -17.85
C GLY A 26 -40.02 7.79 -18.16
N GLY A 27 -38.74 7.51 -18.33
CA GLY A 27 -38.23 6.15 -18.49
C GLY A 27 -38.07 5.42 -17.16
N ASP A 28 -37.42 4.25 -17.20
CA ASP A 28 -37.22 3.37 -16.05
C ASP A 28 -36.04 3.83 -15.17
N SER A 29 -35.17 4.70 -15.70
CA SER A 29 -34.02 5.28 -15.00
C SER A 29 -34.20 6.76 -14.65
N ASP A 30 -33.52 7.21 -13.59
CA ASP A 30 -33.41 8.62 -13.26
C ASP A 30 -32.72 9.38 -14.40
N GLY A 31 -33.37 10.43 -14.95
CA GLY A 31 -32.85 11.20 -16.09
C GLY A 31 -33.32 10.74 -17.46
N GLU A 32 -34.16 9.71 -17.51
CA GLU A 32 -34.66 9.13 -18.76
C GLU A 32 -36.04 9.67 -19.15
N ILE A 33 -36.21 9.92 -20.44
CA ILE A 33 -37.44 10.43 -21.03
C ILE A 33 -37.71 9.62 -22.30
N THR A 34 -38.95 9.16 -22.45
CA THR A 34 -39.39 8.37 -23.60
C THR A 34 -40.56 9.06 -24.28
N PHE A 35 -40.57 9.08 -25.62
CA PHE A 35 -41.68 9.58 -26.41
C PHE A 35 -41.80 8.84 -27.74
N LEU A 36 -42.97 8.92 -28.38
CA LEU A 36 -43.20 8.41 -29.72
C LEU A 36 -42.99 9.53 -30.74
N TYR A 37 -42.22 9.25 -31.79
CA TYR A 37 -42.01 10.14 -32.92
C TYR A 37 -42.69 9.60 -34.18
N GLU A 38 -43.41 10.45 -34.90
CA GLU A 38 -44.06 10.12 -36.17
C GLU A 38 -43.13 10.42 -37.36
N HIS A 39 -42.68 9.36 -38.04
CA HIS A 39 -41.78 9.44 -39.21
C HIS A 39 -42.57 9.28 -40.52
N ASP A 40 -42.22 10.04 -41.56
CA ASP A 40 -43.07 10.20 -42.75
C ASP A 40 -43.03 9.06 -43.77
N GLU A 41 -42.03 8.16 -43.78
CA GLU A 41 -42.01 7.05 -44.74
C GLU A 41 -41.32 5.77 -44.21
N PRO A 42 -41.99 4.60 -44.21
CA PRO A 42 -43.45 4.45 -44.09
C PRO A 42 -43.93 5.07 -42.76
N LEU A 43 -45.21 5.48 -42.69
CA LEU A 43 -45.85 5.99 -41.47
C LEU A 43 -45.69 4.99 -40.32
N CYS A 44 -44.65 5.18 -39.52
CA CYS A 44 -44.32 4.35 -38.36
C CYS A 44 -44.12 5.26 -37.16
N GLN A 45 -44.66 4.83 -36.02
CA GLN A 45 -44.41 5.46 -34.74
C GLN A 45 -43.18 4.79 -34.15
N VAL A 46 -42.09 5.56 -34.02
CA VAL A 46 -40.82 5.07 -33.48
C VAL A 46 -40.70 5.54 -32.04
N GLU A 47 -40.39 4.63 -31.14
CA GLU A 47 -40.14 5.00 -29.74
C GLU A 47 -38.71 5.50 -29.58
N ILE A 48 -38.59 6.75 -29.11
CA ILE A 48 -37.33 7.46 -28.91
C ILE A 48 -37.12 7.67 -27.42
N GLN A 49 -35.92 7.33 -26.96
CA GLN A 49 -35.45 7.50 -25.60
C GLN A 49 -34.33 8.53 -25.56
N VAL A 50 -34.50 9.52 -24.68
CA VAL A 50 -33.48 10.51 -24.32
C VAL A 50 -33.01 10.20 -22.92
N PHE A 51 -31.71 10.00 -22.76
CA PHE A 51 -31.10 9.71 -21.46
C PHE A 51 -30.09 10.78 -21.09
N ILE A 52 -30.36 11.50 -20.00
CA ILE A 52 -29.47 12.50 -19.42
C ILE A 52 -28.57 11.79 -18.40
N GLN A 53 -27.31 11.53 -18.75
CA GLN A 53 -26.39 10.72 -17.95
C GLN A 53 -25.96 11.38 -16.63
N ASP A 54 -26.12 12.69 -16.53
CA ASP A 54 -25.79 13.51 -15.37
C ASP A 54 -26.98 14.39 -14.98
N VAL A 55 -27.91 13.79 -14.24
CA VAL A 55 -29.16 14.44 -13.80
C VAL A 55 -28.91 15.42 -12.65
N GLU A 56 -27.79 15.27 -11.93
CA GLU A 56 -27.44 16.15 -10.82
C GLU A 56 -27.12 17.58 -11.29
N ASN A 57 -26.52 17.69 -12.48
CA ASN A 57 -26.18 18.95 -13.16
C ASN A 57 -27.23 19.42 -14.18
N TYR A 58 -28.41 18.78 -14.26
CA TYR A 58 -29.51 19.24 -15.10
C TYR A 58 -29.94 20.69 -14.76
N PRO A 59 -30.23 21.57 -15.75
CA PRO A 59 -30.25 21.33 -17.20
C PRO A 59 -28.89 21.46 -17.92
N ASN A 60 -27.81 21.81 -17.22
CA ASN A 60 -26.47 22.03 -17.79
C ASN A 60 -25.69 20.72 -18.07
N SER A 61 -26.39 19.60 -18.25
CA SER A 61 -25.77 18.30 -18.50
C SER A 61 -25.15 18.28 -19.90
N ARG A 62 -23.87 17.88 -19.97
CA ARG A 62 -23.12 17.71 -21.23
C ARG A 62 -23.22 16.32 -21.84
N ALA A 63 -23.90 15.42 -21.15
CA ALA A 63 -23.91 14.00 -21.44
C ALA A 63 -25.35 13.54 -21.67
N VAL A 64 -25.82 13.72 -22.90
CA VAL A 64 -27.16 13.31 -23.36
C VAL A 64 -27.00 12.23 -24.42
N LEU A 65 -27.76 11.14 -24.30
CA LEU A 65 -27.90 10.10 -25.32
C LEU A 65 -29.30 10.13 -25.91
N LEU A 66 -29.40 9.86 -27.21
CA LEU A 66 -30.64 9.73 -27.95
C LEU A 66 -30.59 8.42 -28.73
N PHE A 67 -31.57 7.55 -28.52
CA PHE A 67 -31.64 6.25 -29.19
C PHE A 67 -33.08 5.78 -29.34
N THR A 68 -33.27 4.74 -30.14
CA THR A 68 -34.57 4.09 -30.35
C THR A 68 -34.51 2.64 -29.90
N VAL A 69 -35.63 2.13 -29.39
CA VAL A 69 -35.82 0.74 -28.97
C VAL A 69 -36.67 -0.06 -29.97
N SER A 70 -37.01 0.55 -31.12
CA SER A 70 -37.80 -0.11 -32.17
C SER A 70 -36.89 -0.90 -33.11
N ASP A 71 -37.18 -2.18 -33.31
CA ASP A 71 -36.35 -3.11 -34.10
C ASP A 71 -36.40 -2.86 -35.64
N ASP A 72 -37.43 -2.16 -36.12
CA ASP A 72 -37.72 -1.94 -37.55
C ASP A 72 -37.40 -0.50 -38.02
N VAL A 73 -36.21 0.02 -37.70
CA VAL A 73 -35.81 1.41 -38.06
C VAL A 73 -34.78 1.44 -39.17
N ASP A 74 -34.97 2.30 -40.18
CA ASP A 74 -34.03 2.48 -41.28
C ASP A 74 -32.73 3.15 -40.82
N LYS A 75 -31.60 2.82 -41.48
CA LYS A 75 -30.31 3.45 -41.18
C LYS A 75 -30.33 4.97 -41.28
N GLY A 76 -31.16 5.53 -42.17
CA GLY A 76 -31.30 6.97 -42.35
C GLY A 76 -31.88 7.68 -41.13
N LEU A 77 -32.81 7.06 -40.39
CA LEU A 77 -33.29 7.58 -39.12
C LEU A 77 -32.24 7.47 -38.01
N ILE A 78 -31.51 6.35 -37.92
CA ILE A 78 -30.43 6.17 -36.94
C ILE A 78 -29.33 7.24 -37.10
N ASP A 79 -28.89 7.49 -38.34
CA ASP A 79 -27.87 8.50 -38.64
C ASP A 79 -28.36 9.92 -38.32
N ARG A 80 -29.67 10.19 -38.49
CA ARG A 80 -30.28 11.46 -38.08
C ARG A 80 -30.32 11.63 -36.56
N LEU A 81 -30.72 10.60 -35.81
CA LEU A 81 -30.70 10.63 -34.34
C LEU A 81 -29.28 10.89 -33.79
N GLN A 82 -28.27 10.24 -34.36
CA GLN A 82 -26.87 10.48 -33.98
C GLN A 82 -26.43 11.93 -34.23
N ARG A 83 -26.84 12.53 -35.35
CA ARG A 83 -26.57 13.94 -35.66
C ARG A 83 -27.35 14.92 -34.78
N THR A 84 -28.54 14.56 -34.32
CA THR A 84 -29.35 15.39 -33.42
C THR A 84 -28.81 15.42 -31.98
N THR A 85 -28.19 14.34 -31.51
CA THR A 85 -27.73 14.17 -30.12
C THR A 85 -26.92 15.36 -29.56
N PRO A 86 -25.89 15.90 -30.26
CA PRO A 86 -25.11 17.03 -29.76
C PRO A 86 -25.91 18.33 -29.57
N HIS A 87 -27.04 18.48 -30.27
CA HIS A 87 -27.89 19.67 -30.20
C HIS A 87 -28.83 19.69 -28.98
N LEU A 88 -28.92 18.56 -28.26
CA LEU A 88 -29.77 18.39 -27.08
C LEU A 88 -29.03 18.67 -25.75
N VAL A 89 -27.71 18.85 -25.82
CA VAL A 89 -26.83 19.14 -24.67
C VAL A 89 -27.14 20.52 -24.08
N GLU A 90 -27.04 20.63 -22.74
CA GLU A 90 -27.27 21.88 -21.98
C GLU A 90 -28.67 22.51 -22.20
N LYS A 91 -29.70 21.69 -22.51
CA LYS A 91 -31.09 22.14 -22.70
C LYS A 91 -32.03 21.53 -21.66
N SER A 92 -33.06 22.30 -21.30
CA SER A 92 -34.21 21.75 -20.58
C SER A 92 -34.97 20.73 -21.43
N ILE A 93 -35.79 19.89 -20.82
CA ILE A 93 -36.61 18.88 -21.51
C ILE A 93 -37.43 19.52 -22.63
N HIS A 94 -38.09 20.64 -22.34
CA HIS A 94 -38.84 21.39 -23.34
C HIS A 94 -37.92 21.88 -24.48
N GLY A 95 -36.74 22.40 -24.17
CA GLY A 95 -35.77 22.86 -25.16
C GLY A 95 -35.21 21.71 -26.03
N ALA A 96 -34.95 20.56 -25.42
CA ALA A 96 -34.47 19.36 -26.10
C ALA A 96 -35.52 18.78 -27.05
N LEU A 97 -36.78 18.63 -26.61
CA LEU A 97 -37.87 18.13 -27.47
C LEU A 97 -38.17 19.11 -28.63
N THR A 98 -38.13 20.42 -28.37
CA THR A 98 -38.30 21.44 -29.43
C THR A 98 -37.19 21.36 -30.47
N GLU A 99 -35.95 21.22 -30.02
CA GLU A 99 -34.78 21.09 -30.91
C GLU A 99 -34.81 19.77 -31.69
N PHE A 100 -35.21 18.68 -31.04
CA PHE A 100 -35.41 17.39 -31.69
C PHE A 100 -36.45 17.49 -32.81
N SER A 101 -37.66 18.03 -32.54
CA SER A 101 -38.68 18.22 -33.58
C SER A 101 -38.15 19.08 -34.74
N ARG A 102 -37.38 20.13 -34.43
CA ARG A 102 -36.78 21.02 -35.46
C ARG A 102 -35.78 20.30 -36.36
N GLN A 103 -34.88 19.50 -35.78
CA GLN A 103 -33.84 18.77 -36.51
C GLN A 103 -34.39 17.58 -37.29
N MET A 104 -35.50 17.02 -36.81
CA MET A 104 -36.17 15.90 -37.48
C MET A 104 -37.10 16.37 -38.60
N ALA A 105 -37.51 17.65 -38.61
CA ALA A 105 -38.33 18.25 -39.66
C ALA A 105 -37.51 18.83 -40.84
N THR A 106 -36.18 18.90 -40.75
CA THR A 106 -35.33 19.37 -41.86
C THR A 106 -35.12 18.26 -42.89
N PRO A 107 -35.52 18.43 -44.16
CA PRO A 107 -35.26 17.46 -45.22
C PRO A 107 -33.77 17.46 -45.60
N ASP A 108 -33.09 16.32 -45.41
CA ASP A 108 -31.74 16.07 -45.93
C ASP A 108 -31.84 15.39 -47.31
N PHE A 109 -31.35 16.04 -48.36
CA PHE A 109 -30.87 15.36 -49.58
C PHE A 109 -29.71 16.15 -50.20
N GLU A 110 -28.48 15.68 -49.97
CA GLU A 110 -27.45 15.61 -51.03
C GLU A 110 -26.32 14.66 -50.57
N PRO A 111 -26.09 13.53 -51.25
CA PRO A 111 -24.86 12.75 -51.11
C PRO A 111 -23.68 13.52 -51.75
N PRO A 112 -22.43 13.40 -51.24
CA PRO A 112 -21.29 13.98 -51.93
C PRO A 112 -21.11 13.35 -53.31
N ALA A 113 -21.05 14.19 -54.33
CA ALA A 113 -20.84 13.81 -55.72
C ALA A 113 -19.51 13.04 -55.92
N GLU A 114 -19.58 11.98 -56.71
CA GLU A 114 -18.41 11.39 -57.38
C GLU A 114 -17.86 12.40 -58.38
N GLU A 115 -16.55 12.67 -58.34
CA GLU A 115 -15.81 13.34 -59.41
C GLU A 115 -14.70 12.43 -59.96
N PRO A 116 -14.34 12.59 -61.26
CA PRO A 116 -14.18 11.47 -62.17
C PRO A 116 -12.72 11.10 -62.47
N THR A 117 -12.55 9.86 -62.95
CA THR A 117 -11.32 9.37 -63.60
C THR A 117 -11.13 10.02 -64.97
N GLU A 118 -10.04 10.75 -65.18
CA GLU A 118 -9.47 11.00 -66.51
C GLU A 118 -7.96 10.66 -66.54
N ALA A 119 -7.55 10.03 -67.63
CA ALA A 119 -6.24 9.46 -67.85
C ALA A 119 -5.30 10.37 -68.68
N MET A 120 -4.02 10.40 -68.26
CA MET A 120 -2.75 10.45 -69.05
C MET A 120 -2.48 11.65 -70.00
N SER A 121 -1.50 12.53 -69.70
CA SER A 121 -0.05 12.49 -70.12
C SER A 121 0.35 13.87 -70.74
N PRO A 122 1.61 14.23 -71.15
CA PRO A 122 2.97 13.74 -70.84
C PRO A 122 4.04 14.84 -70.52
N VAL A 123 5.10 14.44 -69.80
CA VAL A 123 6.57 14.73 -69.92
C VAL A 123 7.10 16.10 -70.42
N SER A 124 8.01 16.71 -69.62
CA SER A 124 9.39 17.16 -69.99
C SER A 124 10.12 17.73 -68.75
N LYS A 125 11.26 17.15 -68.31
CA LYS A 125 12.67 17.61 -68.55
C LYS A 125 12.97 18.98 -67.92
N ASP A 126 14.02 19.24 -67.15
CA ASP A 126 15.39 18.71 -67.12
C ASP A 126 16.06 19.13 -65.78
N GLU A 127 17.02 18.29 -65.34
CA GLU A 127 18.38 18.64 -64.86
C GLU A 127 18.60 19.67 -63.71
N LEU A 128 19.54 19.55 -62.76
CA LEU A 128 20.75 18.76 -62.58
C LEU A 128 21.02 18.57 -61.06
N THR A 129 21.19 17.31 -60.67
CA THR A 129 22.30 16.61 -59.96
C THR A 129 23.59 17.38 -59.57
N PRO A 130 24.65 16.78 -58.94
CA PRO A 130 24.88 15.43 -58.37
C PRO A 130 25.53 15.54 -56.95
N SER A 131 26.01 14.53 -56.19
CA SER A 131 26.70 13.25 -56.42
C SER A 131 26.87 12.54 -55.06
N VAL A 132 27.32 11.29 -54.87
CA VAL A 132 27.25 9.94 -55.49
C VAL A 132 27.83 9.02 -54.37
N GLN A 133 27.45 7.73 -54.39
CA GLN A 133 28.19 6.53 -53.90
C GLN A 133 27.84 6.05 -52.48
N SER A 134 27.64 4.78 -52.16
CA SER A 134 27.39 3.51 -52.87
C SER A 134 27.37 2.43 -51.77
N GLU A 135 26.43 1.49 -51.77
CA GLU A 135 26.52 0.24 -50.97
C GLU A 135 27.73 -0.60 -51.42
N PRO A 136 28.37 -1.47 -50.59
CA PRO A 136 27.87 -2.84 -50.34
C PRO A 136 28.31 -3.58 -49.02
N TRP A 137 27.40 -4.41 -48.48
CA TRP A 137 27.54 -5.71 -47.75
C TRP A 137 28.70 -5.97 -46.74
N GLY A 138 28.35 -6.32 -45.48
CA GLY A 138 29.26 -7.00 -44.56
C GLY A 138 28.66 -7.28 -43.17
N LEU A 139 28.38 -8.56 -42.88
CA LEU A 139 28.02 -9.10 -41.56
C LEU A 139 29.10 -8.82 -40.51
N SER A 140 28.70 -8.35 -39.31
CA SER A 140 29.31 -8.76 -38.03
C SER A 140 28.46 -8.29 -36.83
N ASP A 141 27.92 -9.28 -36.11
CA ASP A 141 27.62 -9.32 -34.68
C ASP A 141 27.56 -7.99 -33.90
N LEU A 142 26.34 -7.56 -33.59
CA LEU A 142 26.08 -6.70 -32.44
C LEU A 142 24.91 -7.29 -31.66
N GLU A 143 25.28 -7.95 -30.57
CA GLU A 143 24.39 -8.42 -29.51
C GLU A 143 23.56 -7.24 -29.00
N SER A 144 22.25 -7.32 -29.23
CA SER A 144 21.24 -6.52 -28.56
C SER A 144 21.08 -7.08 -27.15
N ASP A 145 21.72 -6.43 -26.18
CA ASP A 145 21.59 -6.78 -24.76
C ASP A 145 20.21 -6.32 -24.26
N ASP A 146 19.26 -7.26 -24.28
CA ASP A 146 17.90 -7.11 -23.75
C ASP A 146 17.95 -6.99 -22.21
N GLU A 147 17.96 -5.75 -21.71
CA GLU A 147 17.85 -5.38 -20.29
C GLU A 147 16.42 -5.55 -19.72
N GLU A 148 15.80 -6.72 -19.94
CA GLU A 148 14.59 -7.19 -19.24
C GLU A 148 14.82 -8.53 -18.50
N THR A 149 16.07 -8.84 -18.12
CA THR A 149 16.45 -10.17 -17.60
C THR A 149 16.97 -10.19 -16.15
N PHE A 150 16.44 -9.38 -15.22
CA PHE A 150 16.98 -9.33 -13.84
C PHE A 150 16.06 -9.70 -12.66
N PHE A 151 14.93 -10.36 -12.90
CA PHE A 151 14.15 -11.06 -11.86
C PHE A 151 14.28 -12.60 -11.92
N ARG A 152 15.42 -13.14 -12.36
CA ARG A 152 15.77 -14.57 -12.16
C ARG A 152 16.79 -14.71 -11.03
N SER A 153 16.31 -15.01 -9.82
CA SER A 153 17.16 -15.59 -8.77
C SER A 153 17.16 -17.11 -8.88
N HIS A 154 18.33 -17.70 -8.67
CA HIS A 154 18.73 -19.09 -8.86
C HIS A 154 17.67 -20.16 -8.48
N HIS A 155 17.17 -20.89 -9.48
CA HIS A 155 16.60 -22.22 -9.28
C HIS A 155 17.73 -23.27 -9.18
N PRO A 156 17.69 -24.22 -8.23
CA PRO A 156 18.52 -25.41 -8.33
C PRO A 156 17.99 -26.31 -9.46
N SER A 157 18.91 -26.71 -10.36
CA SER A 157 18.79 -27.80 -11.35
C SER A 157 17.58 -27.77 -12.31
N LYS A 158 17.82 -27.29 -13.54
CA LYS A 158 16.90 -27.35 -14.69
C LYS A 158 16.58 -28.80 -15.08
N THR A 159 15.33 -29.21 -14.91
CA THR A 159 14.65 -30.15 -15.84
C THR A 159 14.02 -29.30 -16.94
N LYS A 160 14.28 -29.61 -18.21
CA LYS A 160 13.76 -28.86 -19.37
C LYS A 160 12.22 -28.86 -19.36
N MET A 161 11.60 -27.70 -19.16
CA MET A 161 10.22 -27.43 -19.59
C MET A 161 10.26 -26.82 -20.99
N GLU A 162 9.37 -27.30 -21.86
CA GLU A 162 9.19 -26.85 -23.24
C GLU A 162 8.60 -25.43 -23.25
N ASP A 163 9.19 -24.51 -24.03
CA ASP A 163 8.62 -23.18 -24.28
C ASP A 163 7.37 -23.33 -25.15
N HIS A 164 6.19 -23.14 -24.57
CA HIS A 164 4.94 -23.08 -25.32
C HIS A 164 4.85 -21.75 -26.09
N ALA A 165 4.47 -21.81 -27.37
CA ALA A 165 4.23 -20.63 -28.20
C ALA A 165 3.12 -19.73 -27.62
N PRO A 166 3.19 -18.40 -27.76
CA PRO A 166 2.17 -17.49 -27.22
C PRO A 166 0.80 -17.81 -27.82
N VAL A 167 -0.21 -18.02 -26.97
CA VAL A 167 -1.60 -18.19 -27.41
C VAL A 167 -2.03 -16.94 -28.17
N VAL A 168 -2.42 -17.10 -29.45
CA VAL A 168 -2.92 -16.02 -30.30
C VAL A 168 -4.42 -15.89 -30.07
N ILE A 169 -4.86 -14.81 -29.43
CA ILE A 169 -6.28 -14.47 -29.35
C ILE A 169 -6.75 -14.12 -30.76
N GLN A 170 -7.82 -14.76 -31.22
CA GLN A 170 -8.39 -14.43 -32.52
C GLN A 170 -8.97 -13.01 -32.48
N LYS A 171 -8.51 -12.13 -33.38
CA LYS A 171 -9.13 -10.81 -33.57
C LYS A 171 -10.54 -11.00 -34.11
N ARG A 172 -11.52 -10.97 -33.21
CA ARG A 172 -12.95 -11.03 -33.51
C ARG A 172 -13.61 -9.76 -32.99
N ASP A 173 -14.73 -9.40 -33.59
CA ASP A 173 -15.61 -8.40 -32.99
C ASP A 173 -16.22 -8.99 -31.72
N ALA A 174 -15.77 -8.49 -30.58
CA ALA A 174 -16.22 -8.95 -29.26
C ALA A 174 -17.23 -7.97 -28.63
N THR A 175 -17.69 -6.96 -29.37
CA THR A 175 -18.50 -5.85 -28.85
C THR A 175 -19.78 -6.34 -28.15
N GLU A 176 -20.50 -7.29 -28.75
CA GLU A 176 -21.73 -7.85 -28.14
C GLU A 176 -21.43 -8.67 -26.89
N GLN A 177 -20.39 -9.51 -26.91
CA GLN A 177 -20.00 -10.29 -25.74
C GLN A 177 -19.56 -9.38 -24.59
N GLN A 178 -18.77 -8.34 -24.89
CA GLN A 178 -18.37 -7.34 -23.90
C GLN A 178 -19.58 -6.61 -23.32
N ARG A 179 -20.57 -6.24 -24.16
CA ARG A 179 -21.81 -5.59 -23.69
C ARG A 179 -22.55 -6.51 -22.73
N LYS A 180 -22.73 -7.77 -23.11
CA LYS A 180 -23.37 -8.80 -22.27
C LYS A 180 -22.67 -8.96 -20.93
N ASP A 181 -21.34 -9.09 -20.93
CA ASP A 181 -20.55 -9.30 -19.72
C ASP A 181 -20.60 -8.07 -18.79
N LEU A 182 -20.51 -6.86 -19.34
CA LEU A 182 -20.60 -5.62 -18.56
C LEU A 182 -22.00 -5.39 -17.99
N LEU A 183 -23.06 -5.68 -18.75
CA LEU A 183 -24.44 -5.60 -18.27
C LEU A 183 -24.70 -6.59 -17.14
N GLN A 184 -24.19 -7.82 -17.26
CA GLN A 184 -24.28 -8.81 -16.20
C GLN A 184 -23.57 -8.33 -14.93
N ALA A 185 -22.36 -7.78 -15.03
CA ALA A 185 -21.65 -7.21 -13.88
C ALA A 185 -22.44 -6.04 -13.25
N MET A 186 -23.10 -5.22 -14.06
CA MET A 186 -23.97 -4.15 -13.57
C MET A 186 -25.20 -4.68 -12.83
N HIS A 187 -25.87 -5.71 -13.35
CA HIS A 187 -26.98 -6.38 -12.65
C HIS A 187 -26.56 -7.04 -11.34
N ARG A 188 -25.28 -7.39 -11.19
CA ARG A 188 -24.69 -7.87 -9.94
C ARG A 188 -24.39 -6.75 -8.93
N GLY A 189 -24.64 -5.49 -9.26
CA GLY A 189 -24.45 -4.35 -8.36
C GLY A 189 -23.12 -3.61 -8.55
N PHE A 190 -22.31 -3.95 -9.56
CA PHE A 190 -21.09 -3.22 -9.85
C PHE A 190 -21.37 -1.97 -10.71
N SER A 191 -20.71 -0.87 -10.37
CA SER A 191 -20.67 0.31 -11.23
C SER A 191 -19.68 0.11 -12.37
N ILE A 192 -20.11 0.35 -13.61
CA ILE A 192 -19.30 0.14 -14.82
C ILE A 192 -18.90 1.47 -15.47
N GLY A 193 -17.63 1.60 -15.83
CA GLY A 193 -17.12 2.67 -16.67
C GLY A 193 -16.33 2.14 -17.87
N VAL A 194 -16.43 2.84 -19.00
CA VAL A 194 -15.73 2.50 -20.24
C VAL A 194 -15.03 3.74 -20.76
N ASN A 195 -13.73 3.64 -21.01
CA ASN A 195 -12.86 4.76 -21.37
C ASN A 195 -12.10 4.46 -22.67
N GLY A 196 -11.97 5.49 -23.52
CA GLY A 196 -11.29 5.39 -24.81
C GLY A 196 -12.14 4.73 -25.90
N ARG A 197 -11.59 4.66 -27.12
CA ARG A 197 -12.19 3.98 -28.27
C ARG A 197 -11.18 3.00 -28.85
N ARG A 198 -11.64 1.83 -29.26
CA ARG A 198 -10.83 0.78 -29.88
C ARG A 198 -11.68 0.05 -30.90
N GLU A 199 -11.11 -0.24 -32.06
CA GLU A 199 -11.81 -1.00 -33.10
C GLU A 199 -12.09 -2.43 -32.61
N HIS A 200 -13.29 -2.96 -32.90
CA HIS A 200 -13.75 -4.29 -32.48
C HIS A 200 -13.92 -4.50 -30.96
N GLN A 201 -13.98 -3.43 -30.16
CA GLN A 201 -14.24 -3.46 -28.71
C GLN A 201 -15.03 -2.21 -28.26
N LEU A 202 -15.78 -2.31 -27.16
CA LEU A 202 -16.55 -1.20 -26.58
C LEU A 202 -15.69 -0.05 -26.02
N GLY A 203 -14.42 -0.31 -25.68
CA GLY A 203 -13.50 0.68 -25.12
C GLY A 203 -12.06 0.16 -25.01
N ASP A 204 -11.11 1.03 -24.64
CA ASP A 204 -9.71 0.63 -24.42
C ASP A 204 -9.45 0.23 -22.95
N ILE A 205 -10.14 0.88 -22.01
CA ILE A 205 -10.07 0.58 -20.57
C ILE A 205 -11.50 0.43 -20.03
N PHE A 206 -11.73 -0.64 -19.27
CA PHE A 206 -12.97 -0.89 -18.54
C PHE A 206 -12.73 -0.71 -17.04
N SER A 207 -13.74 -0.27 -16.31
CA SER A 207 -13.71 -0.16 -14.86
C SER A 207 -14.92 -0.85 -14.24
N LEU A 208 -14.66 -1.67 -13.22
CA LEU A 208 -15.67 -2.25 -12.33
C LEU A 208 -15.43 -1.66 -10.94
N ALA A 209 -16.49 -1.13 -10.32
CA ALA A 209 -16.38 -0.48 -9.02
C ALA A 209 -17.50 -0.90 -8.06
N VAL A 210 -17.15 -0.94 -6.77
CA VAL A 210 -18.06 -1.23 -5.66
C VAL A 210 -17.73 -0.29 -4.51
N LYS A 211 -18.76 0.14 -3.79
CA LYS A 211 -18.57 1.06 -2.65
C LYS A 211 -17.97 0.31 -1.47
N VAL A 212 -17.02 0.92 -0.77
CA VAL A 212 -16.35 0.27 0.39
C VAL A 212 -17.36 -0.10 1.48
N SER A 213 -18.37 0.74 1.73
CA SER A 213 -19.44 0.43 2.70
C SER A 213 -20.23 -0.83 2.35
N GLU A 214 -20.24 -1.23 1.08
CA GLU A 214 -20.89 -2.43 0.57
C GLU A 214 -19.93 -3.63 0.52
N LEU A 215 -18.80 -3.62 1.22
CA LEU A 215 -17.91 -4.78 1.32
C LEU A 215 -18.00 -5.50 2.67
N GLY A 216 -18.76 -4.94 3.62
CA GLY A 216 -18.84 -5.48 4.98
C GLY A 216 -17.50 -5.51 5.71
N LEU A 217 -16.51 -4.74 5.25
CA LEU A 217 -15.25 -4.57 5.95
C LEU A 217 -15.57 -3.89 7.27
N THR A 218 -15.35 -4.58 8.38
CA THR A 218 -15.54 -4.11 9.76
C THR A 218 -14.60 -2.92 10.06
N ASP A 219 -14.41 -2.54 11.34
CA ASP A 219 -13.50 -1.47 11.78
C ASP A 219 -12.07 -1.50 11.16
N ASN A 220 -11.69 -2.60 10.49
CA ASN A 220 -10.47 -2.80 9.69
C ASN A 220 -10.38 -1.93 8.42
N GLY A 221 -11.50 -1.42 7.88
CA GLY A 221 -11.49 -0.62 6.64
C GLY A 221 -10.60 0.63 6.74
N LEU A 222 -10.59 1.27 7.93
CA LEU A 222 -9.71 2.42 8.22
C LEU A 222 -8.23 2.02 8.23
N THR A 223 -7.90 0.82 8.72
CA THR A 223 -6.53 0.27 8.71
C THR A 223 -6.01 0.07 7.28
N TRP A 224 -6.89 -0.23 6.32
CA TRP A 224 -6.51 -0.40 4.91
C TRP A 224 -6.54 0.90 4.11
N SER A 225 -6.76 2.04 4.78
CA SER A 225 -6.95 3.35 4.13
C SER A 225 -8.14 3.39 3.16
N LEU A 226 -9.14 2.53 3.39
CA LEU A 226 -10.40 2.49 2.65
C LEU A 226 -11.47 3.22 3.47
N LYS A 227 -11.89 4.40 3.01
CA LYS A 227 -13.00 5.11 3.65
C LYS A 227 -14.32 4.47 3.20
N PRO A 228 -15.35 4.37 4.07
CA PRO A 228 -16.65 3.82 3.67
C PRO A 228 -17.29 4.52 2.45
N ALA A 229 -16.96 5.79 2.23
CA ALA A 229 -17.44 6.58 1.10
C ALA A 229 -16.64 6.38 -0.20
N ASP A 230 -15.42 5.82 -0.12
CA ASP A 230 -14.60 5.52 -1.30
C ASP A 230 -15.18 4.31 -2.06
N TYR A 231 -14.75 4.14 -3.30
CA TYR A 231 -14.99 2.97 -4.14
C TYR A 231 -13.71 2.17 -4.29
N VAL A 232 -13.83 0.85 -4.24
CA VAL A 232 -12.81 -0.07 -4.74
C VAL A 232 -13.04 -0.25 -6.23
N VAL A 233 -12.00 0.00 -7.03
CA VAL A 233 -12.07 0.06 -8.50
C VAL A 233 -11.04 -0.89 -9.11
N MET A 234 -11.51 -1.74 -10.02
CA MET A 234 -10.66 -2.56 -10.88
C MET A 234 -10.68 -2.01 -12.30
N LEU A 235 -9.51 -1.64 -12.81
CA LEU A 235 -9.29 -1.28 -14.21
C LEU A 235 -8.83 -2.50 -15.00
N LEU A 236 -9.44 -2.71 -16.17
CA LEU A 236 -9.13 -3.80 -17.09
C LEU A 236 -8.76 -3.23 -18.46
N LYS A 237 -7.70 -3.78 -19.05
CA LYS A 237 -7.32 -3.52 -20.44
C LYS A 237 -6.99 -4.84 -21.12
N PHE A 238 -7.44 -5.01 -22.36
CA PHE A 238 -7.22 -6.23 -23.15
C PHE A 238 -6.43 -5.90 -24.42
N PRO A 239 -5.08 -5.77 -24.34
CA PRO A 239 -4.26 -5.27 -25.43
C PRO A 239 -4.40 -6.07 -26.73
N HIS A 240 -4.62 -7.39 -26.61
CA HIS A 240 -4.61 -8.33 -27.74
C HIS A 240 -6.00 -8.78 -28.20
N GLY A 241 -7.09 -8.25 -27.62
CA GLY A 241 -8.45 -8.71 -27.91
C GLY A 241 -9.16 -9.21 -26.65
N TYR A 242 -10.49 -9.16 -26.65
CA TYR A 242 -11.30 -9.68 -25.54
C TYR A 242 -11.45 -11.20 -25.66
N PRO A 243 -10.94 -11.99 -24.70
CA PRO A 243 -10.88 -13.44 -24.82
C PRO A 243 -12.25 -14.08 -24.65
N SER A 244 -12.48 -15.22 -25.30
CA SER A 244 -13.54 -16.15 -24.92
C SER A 244 -13.23 -16.84 -23.59
N PRO A 245 -14.24 -17.37 -22.89
CA PRO A 245 -14.06 -18.23 -21.71
C PRO A 245 -13.05 -19.37 -21.91
N SER A 246 -13.11 -20.06 -23.05
CA SER A 246 -12.21 -21.18 -23.37
C SER A 246 -10.79 -20.71 -23.62
N GLU A 247 -10.61 -19.64 -24.40
CA GLU A 247 -9.29 -19.04 -24.66
C GLU A 247 -8.64 -18.60 -23.35
N TYR A 248 -9.38 -17.91 -22.47
CA TYR A 248 -8.84 -17.42 -21.20
C TYR A 248 -8.39 -18.56 -20.27
N GLN A 249 -9.17 -19.64 -20.15
CA GLN A 249 -8.81 -20.80 -19.32
C GLN A 249 -7.62 -21.60 -19.89
N SER A 250 -7.39 -21.53 -21.20
CA SER A 250 -6.28 -22.23 -21.86
C SER A 250 -4.93 -21.51 -21.75
N LEU A 251 -4.90 -20.30 -21.21
CA LEU A 251 -3.67 -19.51 -21.13
C LEU A 251 -2.66 -20.14 -20.16
N PRO A 252 -1.40 -20.32 -20.57
CA PRO A 252 -0.35 -20.73 -19.66
C PRO A 252 -0.12 -19.64 -18.60
N GLY A 253 0.27 -20.06 -17.40
CA GLY A 253 0.64 -19.12 -16.33
C GLY A 253 1.72 -18.14 -16.79
N LYS A 254 1.60 -16.88 -16.36
CA LYS A 254 2.44 -15.71 -16.73
C LYS A 254 2.15 -15.08 -18.10
N GLN A 255 1.22 -15.61 -18.90
CA GLN A 255 0.79 -14.93 -20.12
C GLN A 255 -0.37 -13.96 -19.84
N SER A 256 -0.05 -12.66 -19.75
CA SER A 256 -1.03 -11.62 -19.41
C SER A 256 -1.85 -11.18 -20.63
N VAL A 257 -3.00 -11.83 -20.85
CA VAL A 257 -4.00 -11.39 -21.85
C VAL A 257 -4.85 -10.21 -21.37
N ALA A 258 -5.10 -10.14 -20.06
CA ALA A 258 -5.80 -9.05 -19.41
C ALA A 258 -4.80 -8.29 -18.52
N LEU A 259 -4.62 -7.00 -18.78
CA LEU A 259 -3.90 -6.11 -17.88
C LEU A 259 -4.88 -5.57 -16.84
N VAL A 260 -4.61 -5.87 -15.57
CA VAL A 260 -5.45 -5.49 -14.44
C VAL A 260 -4.70 -4.51 -13.56
N ARG A 261 -5.39 -3.44 -13.13
CA ARG A 261 -4.94 -2.53 -12.06
C ARG A 261 -6.03 -2.41 -11.02
N PHE A 262 -5.66 -2.59 -9.76
CA PHE A 262 -6.61 -2.61 -8.66
C PHE A 262 -6.33 -1.46 -7.69
N GLY A 263 -7.35 -0.69 -7.36
CA GLY A 263 -7.19 0.59 -6.68
C GLY A 263 -8.47 1.09 -6.01
N LYS A 264 -8.43 2.36 -5.60
CA LYS A 264 -9.56 3.06 -5.03
C LYS A 264 -9.75 4.44 -5.65
N CYS A 265 -10.99 4.92 -5.61
CA CYS A 265 -11.39 6.25 -6.09
C CYS A 265 -12.44 6.84 -5.14
N CYS A 266 -12.60 8.17 -5.11
CA CYS A 266 -13.73 8.76 -4.38
C CYS A 266 -15.05 8.67 -5.16
N SER A 267 -14.98 8.35 -6.47
CA SER A 267 -16.11 8.14 -7.37
C SER A 267 -16.08 6.71 -7.92
N ALA A 268 -17.23 6.21 -8.36
CA ALA A 268 -17.33 4.88 -8.96
C ALA A 268 -16.56 4.76 -10.29
N LYS A 269 -16.36 5.87 -11.00
CA LYS A 269 -15.63 5.91 -12.28
C LYS A 269 -14.41 6.84 -12.14
N PRO A 270 -13.18 6.34 -12.37
CA PRO A 270 -12.00 7.19 -12.37
C PRO A 270 -11.95 8.10 -13.60
N SER A 271 -11.24 9.22 -13.48
CA SER A 271 -10.97 10.10 -14.63
C SER A 271 -10.17 9.38 -15.72
N ASN A 272 -10.41 9.68 -17.00
CA ASN A 272 -9.72 9.03 -18.11
C ASN A 272 -8.19 9.20 -18.01
N VAL A 273 -7.73 10.38 -17.59
CA VAL A 273 -6.32 10.67 -17.37
C VAL A 273 -5.73 9.76 -16.29
N SER A 274 -6.39 9.62 -15.14
CA SER A 274 -5.89 8.76 -14.06
C SER A 274 -5.94 7.27 -14.42
N ALA A 275 -6.98 6.83 -15.14
CA ALA A 275 -7.10 5.46 -15.64
C ALA A 275 -5.98 5.10 -16.63
N GLN A 276 -5.63 5.99 -17.57
CA GLN A 276 -4.51 5.80 -18.49
C GLN A 276 -3.17 5.78 -17.73
N ALA A 277 -2.97 6.73 -16.82
CA ALA A 277 -1.74 6.82 -16.02
C ALA A 277 -1.46 5.55 -15.22
N ALA A 278 -2.49 4.83 -14.77
CA ALA A 278 -2.36 3.56 -14.06
C ALA A 278 -1.72 2.43 -14.88
N PHE A 279 -1.81 2.47 -16.22
CA PHE A 279 -1.20 1.47 -17.12
C PHE A 279 0.12 1.93 -17.75
N HIS A 280 0.44 3.24 -17.71
CA HIS A 280 1.66 3.78 -18.32
C HIS A 280 2.87 3.88 -17.38
N SER A 281 2.71 3.58 -16.08
CA SER A 281 3.75 3.76 -15.07
C SER A 281 4.92 2.77 -15.12
N ASP A 282 4.84 1.71 -15.93
CA ASP A 282 5.94 0.75 -16.13
C ASP A 282 6.93 1.16 -17.24
N ALA A 283 6.64 2.22 -18.02
CA ALA A 283 7.55 2.74 -19.04
C ALA A 283 8.48 3.83 -18.46
N LYS A 284 9.80 3.57 -18.46
CA LYS A 284 10.84 4.49 -17.99
C LYS A 284 10.61 5.95 -18.46
N GLY A 285 10.42 6.86 -17.51
CA GLY A 285 10.98 8.21 -17.59
C GLY A 285 10.30 9.28 -18.45
N LYS A 286 8.99 9.21 -18.74
CA LYS A 286 8.25 10.40 -19.19
C LYS A 286 7.45 11.01 -18.05
N THR A 287 7.80 12.24 -17.68
CA THR A 287 7.06 13.06 -16.72
C THR A 287 5.59 13.13 -17.11
N PRO A 288 4.64 12.71 -16.25
CA PRO A 288 3.23 12.92 -16.52
C PRO A 288 2.95 14.43 -16.55
N VAL A 289 2.10 14.85 -17.49
CA VAL A 289 1.62 16.22 -17.60
C VAL A 289 0.93 16.58 -16.27
N ARG A 290 1.44 17.64 -15.63
CA ARG A 290 0.87 18.22 -14.41
C ARG A 290 -0.43 18.91 -14.80
N ASP A 291 -1.57 18.40 -14.36
CA ASP A 291 -2.77 19.22 -14.26
C ASP A 291 -3.05 19.59 -12.80
N THR A 292 -3.08 20.90 -12.57
CA THR A 292 -3.36 21.56 -11.29
C THR A 292 -4.85 21.59 -11.02
N ALA A 293 -5.47 20.42 -10.86
CA ALA A 293 -6.79 20.31 -10.27
C ALA A 293 -6.74 19.22 -9.21
N HIS A 294 -7.32 19.49 -8.03
CA HIS A 294 -7.74 18.45 -7.09
C HIS A 294 -8.78 17.58 -7.82
N ASP A 295 -8.32 16.63 -8.63
CA ASP A 295 -9.17 15.71 -9.38
C ASP A 295 -9.79 14.75 -8.35
N SER A 296 -11.03 15.01 -7.95
CA SER A 296 -11.74 14.19 -6.97
C SER A 296 -11.81 12.74 -7.42
N ALA A 297 -11.86 12.48 -8.73
CA ALA A 297 -11.98 11.15 -9.32
C ALA A 297 -10.64 10.45 -9.63
N ALA A 298 -9.52 10.83 -8.99
CA ALA A 298 -8.22 10.20 -9.24
C ALA A 298 -8.18 8.72 -8.81
N PHE A 299 -7.66 7.84 -9.67
CA PHE A 299 -7.33 6.46 -9.34
C PHE A 299 -6.08 6.36 -8.46
N ILE A 300 -6.22 5.76 -7.29
CA ILE A 300 -5.13 5.52 -6.34
C ILE A 300 -4.91 4.01 -6.22
N PRO A 301 -3.72 3.47 -6.58
CA PRO A 301 -3.42 2.06 -6.41
C PRO A 301 -3.58 1.59 -4.97
N LEU A 302 -4.09 0.37 -4.80
CA LEU A 302 -4.19 -0.27 -3.49
C LEU A 302 -2.90 -1.05 -3.21
N TYR A 303 -1.85 -0.32 -2.82
CA TYR A 303 -0.49 -0.86 -2.61
C TYR A 303 -0.42 -2.06 -1.65
N LEU A 304 -1.29 -2.10 -0.64
CA LEU A 304 -1.39 -3.21 0.33
C LEU A 304 -1.81 -4.54 -0.34
N PHE A 305 -2.43 -4.46 -1.52
CA PHE A 305 -3.00 -5.57 -2.27
C PHE A 305 -2.31 -5.78 -3.63
N ASN A 306 -1.06 -5.32 -3.77
CA ASN A 306 -0.28 -5.51 -4.99
C ASN A 306 -0.10 -7.00 -5.36
N SER A 307 -0.01 -7.90 -4.37
CA SER A 307 0.06 -9.34 -4.60
C SER A 307 -1.20 -9.88 -5.29
N ILE A 308 -2.38 -9.33 -4.96
CA ILE A 308 -3.64 -9.65 -5.65
C ILE A 308 -3.56 -9.16 -7.09
N THR A 309 -3.10 -7.92 -7.32
CA THR A 309 -2.93 -7.40 -8.69
C THR A 309 -1.98 -8.28 -9.50
N LYS A 310 -0.87 -8.74 -8.92
CA LYS A 310 0.04 -9.68 -9.56
C LYS A 310 -0.66 -11.00 -9.92
N THR A 311 -1.36 -11.60 -8.96
CA THR A 311 -2.11 -12.85 -9.15
C THR A 311 -3.15 -12.72 -10.27
N LEU A 312 -3.88 -11.60 -10.33
CA LEU A 312 -4.86 -11.31 -11.37
C LEU A 312 -4.25 -11.25 -12.78
N ASN A 313 -3.02 -10.75 -12.91
CA ASN A 313 -2.32 -10.62 -14.20
C ASN A 313 -1.56 -11.89 -14.61
N GLU A 314 -0.97 -12.62 -13.65
CA GLU A 314 -0.03 -13.72 -13.94
C GLU A 314 -0.65 -15.12 -13.75
N ASP A 315 -1.42 -15.32 -12.69
CA ASP A 315 -1.76 -16.68 -12.20
C ASP A 315 -3.25 -17.02 -12.31
N LEU A 316 -4.13 -16.01 -12.43
CA LEU A 316 -5.58 -16.24 -12.42
C LEU A 316 -6.09 -17.20 -13.51
N PRO A 317 -5.61 -17.17 -14.77
CA PRO A 317 -6.03 -18.15 -15.77
C PRO A 317 -5.84 -19.60 -15.31
N THR A 318 -4.65 -19.92 -14.79
CA THR A 318 -4.31 -21.25 -14.27
C THR A 318 -5.10 -21.58 -13.00
N LEU A 319 -5.30 -20.60 -12.11
CA LEU A 319 -6.15 -20.76 -10.92
C LEU A 319 -7.60 -21.08 -11.28
N LEU A 320 -8.17 -20.37 -12.24
CA LEU A 320 -9.53 -20.58 -12.71
C LEU A 320 -9.70 -21.96 -13.34
N HIS A 321 -8.75 -22.37 -14.18
CA HIS A 321 -8.73 -23.71 -14.76
C HIS A 321 -8.70 -24.80 -13.67
N THR A 322 -7.76 -24.70 -12.72
CA THR A 322 -7.58 -25.65 -11.61
C THR A 322 -8.83 -25.73 -10.73
N ARG A 323 -9.40 -24.56 -10.38
CA ARG A 323 -10.66 -24.45 -9.63
C ARG A 323 -11.79 -25.19 -10.33
N ARG A 324 -11.98 -24.96 -11.63
CA ARG A 324 -13.08 -25.54 -12.41
C ARG A 324 -12.89 -27.03 -12.68
N ALA A 325 -11.65 -27.47 -12.92
CA ALA A 325 -11.33 -28.89 -13.15
C ALA A 325 -11.63 -29.76 -11.92
N HIS A 326 -11.42 -29.22 -10.72
CA HIS A 326 -11.57 -29.95 -9.47
C HIS A 326 -12.81 -29.58 -8.63
N GLY A 327 -13.52 -28.50 -8.97
CA GLY A 327 -14.69 -28.03 -8.21
C GLY A 327 -14.36 -27.56 -6.78
N ILE A 328 -13.15 -27.05 -6.54
CA ILE A 328 -12.61 -26.70 -5.21
C ILE A 328 -12.72 -25.21 -4.90
N SER A 329 -12.41 -24.78 -3.66
CA SER A 329 -12.37 -23.36 -3.25
C SER A 329 -11.16 -22.59 -3.82
N TRP A 330 -11.19 -21.25 -3.81
CA TRP A 330 -10.12 -20.43 -4.41
C TRP A 330 -8.84 -20.60 -3.60
N SER A 331 -8.97 -20.61 -2.27
CA SER A 331 -7.89 -20.90 -1.34
C SER A 331 -7.30 -22.29 -1.60
N ALA A 332 -8.13 -23.31 -1.85
CA ALA A 332 -7.64 -24.65 -2.17
C ALA A 332 -6.87 -24.69 -3.50
N ALA A 333 -7.40 -24.05 -4.55
CA ALA A 333 -6.70 -23.94 -5.83
C ALA A 333 -5.35 -23.21 -5.71
N GLN A 334 -5.30 -22.13 -4.92
CA GLN A 334 -4.08 -21.38 -4.64
C GLN A 334 -3.03 -22.23 -3.90
N ILE A 335 -3.44 -23.01 -2.88
CA ILE A 335 -2.53 -23.92 -2.17
C ILE A 335 -1.97 -24.99 -3.11
N LEU A 336 -2.81 -25.58 -3.97
CA LEU A 336 -2.36 -26.59 -4.93
C LEU A 336 -1.30 -26.03 -5.87
N LEU A 337 -1.57 -24.89 -6.52
CA LEU A 337 -0.60 -24.27 -7.43
C LEU A 337 0.67 -23.82 -6.71
N HIS A 338 0.54 -23.28 -5.49
CA HIS A 338 1.71 -22.92 -4.68
C HIS A 338 2.59 -24.13 -4.40
N ARG A 339 2.01 -25.25 -3.94
CA ARG A 339 2.74 -26.49 -3.63
C ARG A 339 3.32 -27.19 -4.86
N GLU A 340 2.69 -27.04 -6.02
CA GLU A 340 3.25 -27.49 -7.30
C GLU A 340 4.47 -26.67 -7.71
N SER A 341 4.47 -25.37 -7.38
CA SER A 341 5.61 -24.48 -7.64
C SER A 341 6.78 -24.67 -6.67
N GLU A 342 6.55 -25.28 -5.50
CA GLU A 342 7.61 -25.61 -4.52
C GLU A 342 8.49 -26.75 -5.05
N GLY A 343 9.80 -26.49 -5.16
CA GLY A 343 10.77 -27.49 -5.59
C GLY A 343 10.78 -28.72 -4.67
N SER A 344 11.07 -29.91 -5.23
CA SER A 344 11.04 -31.19 -4.49
C SER A 344 11.85 -31.21 -3.19
N HIS A 345 12.86 -30.33 -3.07
CA HIS A 345 13.79 -30.21 -1.95
C HIS A 345 13.24 -29.42 -0.74
N VAL A 346 12.09 -28.75 -0.88
CA VAL A 346 11.44 -27.95 0.20
C VAL A 346 10.33 -28.75 0.90
N ARG A 347 10.04 -29.96 0.42
CA ARG A 347 9.06 -30.89 0.99
C ARG A 347 9.62 -31.43 2.31
N ASP A 348 9.24 -30.79 3.42
CA ASP A 348 9.64 -31.19 4.78
C ASP A 348 9.14 -32.61 5.14
N ASP A 349 9.63 -33.24 6.20
CA ASP A 349 9.18 -34.60 6.63
C ASP A 349 7.68 -34.65 7.00
N ALA A 350 7.05 -33.48 7.21
CA ALA A 350 5.61 -33.31 7.40
C ALA A 350 4.81 -33.18 6.09
N TYR A 351 5.46 -33.21 4.93
CA TYR A 351 4.85 -33.06 3.60
C TYR A 351 4.06 -34.32 3.24
N ARG A 352 2.76 -34.33 3.57
CA ARG A 352 1.84 -35.36 3.05
C ARG A 352 1.58 -35.10 1.56
N PRO A 353 1.54 -36.15 0.71
CA PRO A 353 1.07 -36.03 -0.67
C PRO A 353 -0.26 -35.29 -0.67
N THR A 354 -0.27 -34.14 -1.34
CA THR A 354 -1.42 -33.26 -1.33
C THR A 354 -2.40 -33.78 -2.37
N THR A 355 -3.26 -34.72 -2.00
CA THR A 355 -4.41 -35.07 -2.86
C THR A 355 -5.36 -33.89 -2.88
N VAL A 356 -6.06 -33.71 -4.01
CA VAL A 356 -7.10 -32.69 -4.17
C VAL A 356 -8.11 -32.77 -3.02
N ASP A 357 -8.48 -33.99 -2.64
CA ASP A 357 -9.40 -34.27 -1.52
C ASP A 357 -8.88 -33.73 -0.18
N HIS A 358 -7.59 -33.86 0.11
CA HIS A 358 -7.02 -33.40 1.37
C HIS A 358 -7.02 -31.87 1.52
N VAL A 359 -6.74 -31.14 0.44
CA VAL A 359 -6.78 -29.66 0.47
C VAL A 359 -8.20 -29.15 0.47
N ALA A 360 -9.09 -29.84 -0.26
CA ALA A 360 -10.51 -29.53 -0.24
C ALA A 360 -11.08 -29.65 1.18
N GLU A 361 -10.73 -30.71 1.92
CA GLU A 361 -11.15 -30.93 3.32
C GLU A 361 -10.54 -29.93 4.31
N LEU A 362 -9.25 -29.61 4.19
CA LEU A 362 -8.55 -28.68 5.11
C LEU A 362 -9.06 -27.24 5.02
N ASN A 363 -9.64 -26.86 3.89
CA ASN A 363 -10.14 -25.52 3.60
C ASN A 363 -11.63 -25.51 3.28
N ASP A 364 -12.39 -26.56 3.67
CA ASP A 364 -13.85 -26.60 3.56
C ASP A 364 -14.46 -25.65 4.60
N GLU A 365 -14.31 -24.34 4.35
CA GLU A 365 -15.08 -23.31 5.01
C GLU A 365 -16.54 -23.47 4.58
N ARG A 366 -17.26 -24.41 5.18
CA ARG A 366 -18.73 -24.37 5.16
C ARG A 366 -19.13 -22.96 5.56
N PRO A 367 -20.03 -22.29 4.82
CA PRO A 367 -20.41 -20.91 5.11
C PRO A 367 -20.85 -20.82 6.57
N SER A 368 -20.05 -20.11 7.37
CA SER A 368 -20.36 -19.70 8.73
C SER A 368 -21.78 -19.15 8.77
N ALA A 369 -22.55 -19.46 9.82
CA ALA A 369 -23.95 -19.07 10.00
C ALA A 369 -24.20 -17.55 10.17
N THR A 370 -23.20 -16.72 9.86
CA THR A 370 -23.30 -15.25 9.78
C THR A 370 -23.58 -14.83 8.35
N PRO A 371 -24.36 -13.76 8.09
CA PRO A 371 -24.81 -13.42 6.74
C PRO A 371 -23.60 -13.24 5.80
N THR A 372 -23.38 -14.21 4.91
CA THR A 372 -22.30 -14.18 3.95
C THR A 372 -22.57 -13.01 3.00
N HIS A 373 -21.64 -12.06 2.97
CA HIS A 373 -21.69 -10.92 2.07
C HIS A 373 -22.01 -11.37 0.62
N TRP A 374 -22.81 -10.60 -0.14
CA TRP A 374 -23.32 -11.03 -1.46
C TRP A 374 -22.20 -11.42 -2.46
N ILE A 375 -21.03 -10.79 -2.32
CA ILE A 375 -19.80 -11.08 -3.08
C ILE A 375 -19.25 -12.50 -2.82
N VAL A 376 -19.48 -13.04 -1.62
CA VAL A 376 -18.95 -14.33 -1.17
C VAL A 376 -20.00 -15.43 -1.30
N SER A 377 -21.29 -15.09 -1.35
CA SER A 377 -22.39 -16.06 -1.46
C SER A 377 -22.66 -16.56 -2.87
N GLN A 378 -22.11 -15.91 -3.91
CA GLN A 378 -22.30 -16.30 -5.31
C GLN A 378 -20.95 -16.58 -5.97
N ASP A 379 -20.88 -17.68 -6.73
CA ASP A 379 -19.66 -18.18 -7.36
C ASP A 379 -19.79 -18.22 -8.88
N ASP A 380 -19.62 -17.07 -9.53
CA ASP A 380 -19.66 -16.96 -10.99
C ASP A 380 -18.45 -17.64 -11.67
N ALA A 381 -17.49 -18.20 -10.91
CA ALA A 381 -16.35 -18.93 -11.47
C ALA A 381 -16.65 -20.40 -11.79
N LEU A 382 -17.72 -20.98 -11.23
CA LEU A 382 -18.13 -22.38 -11.44
C LEU A 382 -19.37 -22.53 -12.35
N VAL A 383 -19.89 -21.44 -12.91
CA VAL A 383 -21.02 -21.47 -13.87
C VAL A 383 -20.64 -22.15 -15.20
N GLY A 384 -21.64 -22.50 -16.00
CA GLY A 384 -21.43 -23.05 -17.35
C GLY A 384 -20.60 -22.12 -18.24
N GLU A 385 -19.86 -22.67 -19.20
CA GLU A 385 -18.88 -21.92 -20.00
C GLU A 385 -19.49 -20.74 -20.77
N GLU A 386 -20.71 -20.88 -21.29
CA GLU A 386 -21.45 -19.82 -22.01
C GLU A 386 -21.90 -18.65 -21.11
N GLN A 387 -21.90 -18.87 -19.80
CA GLN A 387 -22.30 -17.91 -18.77
C GLN A 387 -21.08 -17.32 -18.03
N LEU A 388 -19.87 -17.80 -18.34
CA LEU A 388 -18.65 -17.39 -17.66
C LEU A 388 -18.26 -15.96 -18.06
N ASN A 389 -18.21 -15.08 -17.08
CA ASN A 389 -17.91 -13.66 -17.26
C ASN A 389 -16.54 -13.34 -16.65
N ILE A 390 -15.53 -13.18 -17.51
CA ILE A 390 -14.14 -13.01 -17.08
C ILE A 390 -13.94 -11.74 -16.21
N PRO A 391 -14.41 -10.53 -16.60
CA PRO A 391 -14.36 -9.35 -15.74
C PRO A 391 -14.99 -9.54 -14.36
N LEU A 392 -16.14 -10.21 -14.30
CA LEU A 392 -16.85 -10.46 -13.05
C LEU A 392 -16.06 -11.43 -12.13
N VAL A 393 -15.53 -12.52 -12.69
CA VAL A 393 -14.69 -13.48 -11.97
C VAL A 393 -13.42 -12.81 -11.43
N LEU A 394 -12.76 -11.98 -12.23
CA LEU A 394 -11.61 -11.17 -11.82
C LEU A 394 -11.96 -10.29 -10.61
N MET A 395 -13.08 -9.55 -10.67
CA MET A 395 -13.53 -8.67 -9.60
C MET A 395 -13.87 -9.44 -8.33
N GLN A 396 -14.62 -10.53 -8.46
CA GLN A 396 -15.03 -11.36 -7.32
C GLN A 396 -13.82 -11.99 -6.64
N PHE A 397 -12.88 -12.55 -7.40
CA PHE A 397 -11.64 -13.09 -6.82
C PHE A 397 -10.87 -12.02 -6.04
N ALA A 398 -10.73 -10.81 -6.61
CA ALA A 398 -10.04 -9.71 -5.95
C ALA A 398 -10.72 -9.30 -4.63
N LEU A 399 -12.05 -9.12 -4.66
CA LEU A 399 -12.82 -8.72 -3.48
C LEU A 399 -12.86 -9.80 -2.40
N GLN A 400 -13.03 -11.07 -2.79
CA GLN A 400 -12.95 -12.19 -1.86
C GLN A 400 -11.56 -12.28 -1.20
N SER A 401 -10.50 -12.07 -1.98
CA SER A 401 -9.13 -12.05 -1.47
C SER A 401 -8.89 -10.91 -0.47
N ILE A 402 -9.51 -9.74 -0.66
CA ILE A 402 -9.44 -8.61 0.27
C ILE A 402 -10.19 -8.92 1.57
N ILE A 403 -11.44 -9.35 1.46
CA ILE A 403 -12.30 -9.69 2.60
C ILE A 403 -11.64 -10.79 3.45
N LYS A 404 -10.98 -11.77 2.81
CA LYS A 404 -10.29 -12.89 3.48
C LYS A 404 -8.81 -12.63 3.79
N SER A 405 -8.26 -11.47 3.46
CA SER A 405 -6.81 -11.21 3.55
C SER A 405 -6.25 -11.30 4.98
N GLY A 406 -7.10 -11.12 5.99
CA GLY A 406 -6.75 -11.29 7.40
C GLY A 406 -6.75 -12.73 7.90
N LYS A 407 -7.24 -13.70 7.11
CA LYS A 407 -7.43 -15.10 7.51
C LYS A 407 -6.43 -16.07 6.91
N PHE A 408 -5.77 -15.69 5.82
CA PHE A 408 -4.84 -16.55 5.09
C PHE A 408 -3.48 -15.87 4.92
N CYS A 409 -2.43 -16.68 4.85
CA CYS A 409 -1.12 -16.18 4.47
C CYS A 409 -1.12 -15.74 3.00
N ILE A 410 -0.63 -14.54 2.69
CA ILE A 410 -0.63 -14.01 1.32
C ILE A 410 0.31 -14.73 0.35
N ASN A 411 1.26 -15.54 0.86
CA ASN A 411 2.20 -16.30 0.04
C ASN A 411 1.80 -17.77 -0.13
N CYS A 412 1.66 -18.55 0.95
CA CYS A 412 1.27 -19.96 0.85
C CYS A 412 -0.24 -20.21 0.83
N HIS A 413 -1.06 -19.19 1.06
CA HIS A 413 -2.53 -19.27 1.06
C HIS A 413 -3.14 -20.23 2.09
N GLU A 414 -2.36 -20.71 3.05
CA GLU A 414 -2.86 -21.48 4.18
C GLU A 414 -3.52 -20.59 5.23
N HIS A 415 -4.53 -21.15 5.91
CA HIS A 415 -5.28 -20.46 6.96
C HIS A 415 -4.37 -20.13 8.15
N LEU A 416 -4.56 -18.96 8.75
CA LEU A 416 -3.89 -18.58 9.99
C LEU A 416 -4.51 -19.36 11.18
N GLU A 417 -3.90 -19.37 12.36
CA GLU A 417 -4.42 -20.17 13.48
C GLU A 417 -5.92 -19.85 13.78
N GLU A 418 -6.71 -20.89 14.11
CA GLU A 418 -8.16 -20.74 14.33
C GLU A 418 -8.47 -19.70 15.42
N GLY A 419 -9.46 -18.84 15.18
CA GLY A 419 -9.88 -17.81 16.15
C GLY A 419 -9.11 -16.49 16.08
N PHE A 420 -8.19 -16.33 15.12
CA PHE A 420 -7.48 -15.07 14.88
C PHE A 420 -7.66 -14.52 13.48
N GLU A 421 -7.87 -13.21 13.40
CA GLU A 421 -7.96 -12.46 12.15
C GLU A 421 -6.97 -11.29 12.19
N ALA A 422 -6.04 -11.29 11.24
CA ALA A 422 -5.06 -10.22 11.09
C ALA A 422 -5.76 -8.94 10.61
N MET A 423 -5.37 -7.80 11.17
CA MET A 423 -5.92 -6.49 10.80
C MET A 423 -5.43 -6.01 9.43
N LYS A 424 -4.42 -6.64 8.85
CA LYS A 424 -3.86 -6.37 7.51
C LYS A 424 -3.40 -7.67 6.84
N PRO A 425 -3.23 -7.71 5.50
CA PRO A 425 -2.69 -8.87 4.82
C PRO A 425 -1.37 -9.32 5.44
N TYR A 426 -1.22 -10.64 5.59
CA TYR A 426 -0.22 -11.21 6.47
C TYR A 426 0.58 -12.34 5.81
N VAL A 427 1.84 -12.49 6.21
CA VAL A 427 2.69 -13.62 5.83
C VAL A 427 2.98 -14.49 7.05
N CYS A 428 2.82 -15.81 6.93
CA CYS A 428 3.11 -16.76 8.00
C CYS A 428 4.61 -16.84 8.33
N SER A 429 4.96 -17.51 9.42
CA SER A 429 6.34 -17.64 9.91
C SER A 429 7.21 -18.63 9.14
N ARG A 430 6.70 -19.29 8.09
CA ARG A 430 7.48 -20.22 7.26
C ARG A 430 8.66 -19.51 6.61
N PRO A 431 9.90 -20.03 6.69
CA PRO A 431 11.08 -19.37 6.15
C PRO A 431 10.98 -19.03 4.66
N LEU A 432 10.39 -19.91 3.84
CA LEU A 432 10.20 -19.65 2.41
C LEU A 432 9.19 -18.51 2.18
N CYS A 433 8.07 -18.50 2.90
CA CYS A 433 7.08 -17.43 2.79
C CYS A 433 7.68 -16.08 3.23
N LEU A 434 8.39 -16.04 4.36
CA LEU A 434 9.09 -14.83 4.81
C LEU A 434 10.13 -14.37 3.78
N HIS A 435 10.92 -15.29 3.23
CA HIS A 435 11.91 -14.96 2.21
C HIS A 435 11.26 -14.42 0.93
N GLN A 436 10.21 -15.06 0.41
CA GLN A 436 9.48 -14.58 -0.78
C GLN A 436 8.84 -13.21 -0.54
N TYR A 437 8.32 -12.99 0.66
CA TYR A 437 7.74 -11.72 1.08
C TYR A 437 8.78 -10.59 1.10
N PHE A 438 9.99 -10.84 1.63
CA PHE A 438 11.04 -9.82 1.75
C PHE A 438 11.91 -9.65 0.49
N SER A 439 12.22 -10.73 -0.21
CA SER A 439 13.25 -10.79 -1.25
C SER A 439 12.68 -10.84 -2.68
N SER A 440 11.45 -11.35 -2.85
CA SER A 440 10.90 -11.70 -4.17
C SER A 440 9.76 -10.79 -4.65
N GLY A 441 9.50 -9.68 -3.96
CA GLY A 441 8.51 -8.68 -4.36
C GLY A 441 7.05 -9.15 -4.26
N PHE A 442 6.79 -10.23 -3.50
CA PHE A 442 5.44 -10.76 -3.26
C PHE A 442 4.74 -10.11 -2.04
N GLY A 443 5.46 -9.30 -1.25
CA GLY A 443 4.87 -8.50 -0.18
C GLY A 443 4.16 -7.23 -0.69
N PRO A 444 3.27 -6.63 0.12
CA PRO A 444 2.80 -5.28 -0.13
C PRO A 444 4.01 -4.33 -0.16
N GLY A 445 3.97 -3.39 -1.09
CA GLY A 445 5.03 -2.38 -1.15
C GLY A 445 5.00 -1.47 0.07
N ILE A 446 6.17 -0.98 0.51
CA ILE A 446 6.31 -0.06 1.65
C ILE A 446 5.71 1.33 1.39
N GLU A 447 5.25 1.59 0.16
CA GLU A 447 4.58 2.83 -0.24
C GLU A 447 3.35 3.11 0.62
N HIS A 448 2.57 2.07 0.96
CA HIS A 448 1.40 2.21 1.81
C HIS A 448 1.79 2.77 3.19
N ASP A 449 2.76 2.14 3.86
CA ASP A 449 3.22 2.54 5.19
C ASP A 449 3.83 3.96 5.17
N ILE A 450 4.57 4.33 4.12
CA ILE A 450 5.16 5.67 3.96
C ILE A 450 4.08 6.75 3.77
N LEU A 451 3.02 6.45 3.02
CA LEU A 451 1.93 7.38 2.74
C LEU A 451 1.01 7.58 3.95
N THR A 452 0.80 6.53 4.74
CA THR A 452 -0.18 6.47 5.83
C THR A 452 0.41 6.78 7.19
N ASP A 453 1.55 6.17 7.53
CA ASP A 453 2.16 6.22 8.86
C ASP A 453 3.66 6.60 8.79
N PRO A 454 4.02 7.78 8.24
CA PRO A 454 5.42 8.18 8.04
C PRO A 454 6.24 8.24 9.34
N TYR A 455 5.63 8.57 10.48
CA TYR A 455 6.34 8.54 11.77
C TYR A 455 6.65 7.11 12.23
N VAL A 456 5.79 6.14 11.91
CA VAL A 456 6.04 4.72 12.24
C VAL A 456 7.19 4.20 11.37
N VAL A 457 7.22 4.56 10.09
CA VAL A 457 8.35 4.21 9.22
C VAL A 457 9.66 4.82 9.73
N ASP A 458 9.66 6.11 10.12
CA ASP A 458 10.84 6.77 10.72
C ASP A 458 11.29 6.09 12.02
N LEU A 459 10.33 5.74 12.87
CA LEU A 459 10.55 5.01 14.13
C LEU A 459 11.24 3.65 13.89
N VAL A 460 10.74 2.85 12.93
CA VAL A 460 11.29 1.53 12.63
C VAL A 460 12.70 1.62 12.04
N ILE A 461 12.97 2.59 11.17
CA ILE A 461 14.31 2.85 10.61
C ILE A 461 15.25 3.31 11.73
N SER A 462 14.80 4.21 12.61
CA SER A 462 15.58 4.72 13.74
C SER A 462 15.98 3.61 14.71
N PHE A 463 15.06 2.70 15.03
CA PHE A 463 15.39 1.53 15.86
C PHE A 463 16.32 0.55 15.17
N PHE A 464 16.18 0.33 13.86
CA PHE A 464 17.15 -0.46 13.09
C PHE A 464 18.54 0.15 13.17
N TYR A 465 18.67 1.45 12.88
CA TYR A 465 19.93 2.18 12.96
C TYR A 465 20.55 2.07 14.35
N ALA A 466 19.78 2.31 15.41
CA ALA A 466 20.24 2.19 16.78
C ALA A 466 20.70 0.75 17.12
N ALA A 467 19.99 -0.27 16.61
CA ALA A 467 20.33 -1.68 16.83
C ALA A 467 21.62 -2.08 16.12
N VAL A 468 21.83 -1.65 14.89
CA VAL A 468 23.06 -1.89 14.13
C VAL A 468 24.23 -1.16 14.79
N MET A 469 24.07 0.12 15.10
CA MET A 469 25.09 0.97 15.71
C MET A 469 25.57 0.43 17.07
N SER A 470 24.67 -0.18 17.84
CA SER A 470 24.98 -0.75 19.15
C SER A 470 25.32 -2.25 19.13
N HIS A 471 25.43 -2.87 17.94
CA HIS A 471 25.63 -4.32 17.76
C HIS A 471 24.58 -5.18 18.49
N ARG A 472 23.35 -4.67 18.59
CA ARG A 472 22.20 -5.31 19.27
C ARG A 472 21.19 -5.90 18.31
N ILE A 473 21.35 -5.67 17.01
CA ILE A 473 20.54 -6.34 15.99
C ILE A 473 20.64 -7.86 16.18
N ARG A 474 19.48 -8.54 16.18
CA ARG A 474 19.41 -9.98 16.42
C ARG A 474 19.51 -10.79 15.13
N GLU A 475 18.97 -10.23 14.05
CA GLU A 475 18.90 -10.85 12.74
C GLU A 475 19.40 -9.85 11.70
N LEU A 476 20.45 -10.23 10.98
CA LEU A 476 20.94 -9.47 9.84
C LEU A 476 20.12 -9.85 8.60
N PRO A 477 19.87 -8.93 7.65
CA PRO A 477 19.29 -9.27 6.36
C PRO A 477 20.17 -10.31 5.66
N LYS A 478 19.56 -11.30 4.99
CA LYS A 478 20.27 -12.35 4.25
C LYS A 478 19.53 -12.62 2.94
N GLY A 479 20.26 -12.94 1.87
CA GLY A 479 19.65 -13.35 0.60
C GLY A 479 18.92 -12.23 -0.14
N LEU A 480 19.17 -10.96 0.24
CA LEU A 480 18.59 -9.80 -0.44
C LEU A 480 19.38 -9.41 -1.70
N GLY A 481 20.58 -9.97 -1.92
CA GLY A 481 21.48 -9.55 -2.99
C GLY A 481 21.80 -8.06 -2.89
N LEU A 482 22.25 -7.61 -1.71
CA LEU A 482 22.67 -6.24 -1.45
C LEU A 482 24.11 -6.06 -1.91
N ASN A 483 24.33 -5.11 -2.82
CA ASN A 483 25.67 -4.67 -3.15
C ASN A 483 26.11 -3.56 -2.20
N THR A 484 27.29 -3.70 -1.61
CA THR A 484 27.83 -2.77 -0.62
C THR A 484 29.35 -2.63 -0.74
N PHE A 485 29.93 -1.68 -0.01
CA PHE A 485 31.37 -1.56 0.11
C PHE A 485 31.89 -2.59 1.11
N ARG A 486 33.14 -3.03 0.94
CA ARG A 486 33.82 -3.87 1.92
C ARG A 486 34.65 -3.00 2.84
N PRO A 487 34.20 -2.71 4.07
CA PRO A 487 35.02 -1.98 5.03
C PRO A 487 36.25 -2.83 5.37
N GLY A 488 37.44 -2.26 5.19
CA GLY A 488 38.71 -2.86 5.58
C GLY A 488 39.26 -2.20 6.84
N THR A 489 40.53 -2.49 7.15
CA THR A 489 41.31 -1.69 8.09
C THR A 489 42.12 -0.64 7.31
N PRO A 490 42.57 0.43 7.97
CA PRO A 490 43.43 1.44 7.34
C PRO A 490 44.74 0.87 6.75
N GLU A 491 45.28 -0.22 7.30
CA GLU A 491 46.55 -0.84 6.85
C GLU A 491 46.36 -1.84 5.69
N SER A 492 45.16 -2.40 5.55
CA SER A 492 44.79 -3.31 4.47
C SER A 492 43.42 -2.92 3.90
N PRO A 493 43.30 -1.73 3.28
CA PRO A 493 42.08 -1.34 2.62
C PRO A 493 41.90 -2.23 1.38
N ARG A 494 41.04 -3.25 1.49
CA ARG A 494 40.92 -4.32 0.49
C ARG A 494 40.42 -3.84 -0.89
N GLN A 495 39.83 -2.65 -0.98
CA GLN A 495 39.24 -2.08 -2.22
C GLN A 495 39.29 -0.53 -2.23
N ASN A 496 40.43 0.06 -1.92
CA ASN A 496 40.59 1.51 -2.06
C ASN A 496 41.00 1.89 -3.48
N HIS A 497 40.27 2.84 -4.06
CA HIS A 497 40.79 3.63 -5.16
C HIS A 497 41.22 5.00 -4.65
N GLU A 498 42.30 5.58 -5.16
CA GLU A 498 42.86 6.84 -4.69
C GLU A 498 42.50 8.02 -5.61
N ALA A 499 41.55 8.86 -5.19
CA ALA A 499 41.19 10.05 -5.97
C ALA A 499 41.66 11.33 -5.29
N THR A 500 41.60 12.43 -6.03
CA THR A 500 41.67 13.77 -5.44
C THR A 500 40.30 14.43 -5.60
N ALA A 501 39.68 14.85 -4.50
CA ALA A 501 38.33 15.41 -4.50
C ALA A 501 38.33 16.86 -4.01
N CYS A 502 37.56 17.71 -4.68
CA CYS A 502 37.20 19.04 -4.21
C CYS A 502 35.74 19.02 -3.75
N PHE A 503 35.53 19.06 -2.43
CA PHE A 503 34.18 19.00 -1.84
C PHE A 503 33.38 20.30 -2.01
N VAL A 504 34.05 21.42 -2.33
CA VAL A 504 33.40 22.71 -2.61
C VAL A 504 32.75 22.67 -4.00
N THR A 505 33.50 22.27 -5.03
CA THR A 505 32.99 22.15 -6.40
C THR A 505 32.28 20.81 -6.66
N LYS A 506 32.39 19.87 -5.70
CA LYS A 506 31.84 18.50 -5.77
C LYS A 506 32.35 17.71 -6.98
N THR A 507 33.65 17.82 -7.23
CA THR A 507 34.34 17.16 -8.34
C THR A 507 35.47 16.28 -7.82
N ALA A 508 35.67 15.11 -8.42
CA ALA A 508 36.75 14.19 -8.11
C ALA A 508 37.54 13.87 -9.39
N LYS A 509 38.86 13.87 -9.26
CA LYS A 509 39.82 13.48 -10.31
C LYS A 509 40.39 12.12 -9.97
N CYS A 510 40.38 11.23 -10.96
CA CYS A 510 40.93 9.88 -10.86
C CYS A 510 42.03 9.71 -11.91
N ASP A 511 43.03 8.88 -11.62
CA ASP A 511 44.07 8.57 -12.62
C ASP A 511 43.49 7.70 -13.75
N PHE A 512 44.24 7.52 -14.84
CA PHE A 512 43.75 6.90 -16.09
C PHE A 512 43.44 5.39 -16.00
N ALA A 513 43.70 4.73 -14.87
CA ALA A 513 43.54 3.28 -14.68
C ALA A 513 42.24 2.85 -13.99
N TYR A 514 41.21 3.71 -13.95
CA TYR A 514 40.02 3.50 -13.12
C TYR A 514 38.90 2.78 -13.89
N PRO A 515 38.13 1.90 -13.22
CA PRO A 515 36.90 1.36 -13.79
C PRO A 515 35.89 2.49 -14.05
N SER A 516 35.04 2.32 -15.07
CA SER A 516 34.00 3.29 -15.38
C SER A 516 33.00 3.41 -14.22
N PHE A 517 32.94 4.60 -13.62
CA PHE A 517 31.86 4.96 -12.68
C PHE A 517 30.55 5.10 -13.46
N GLN A 518 29.42 4.85 -12.80
CA GLN A 518 28.10 5.07 -13.38
C GLN A 518 27.36 6.20 -12.65
N LYS A 519 26.57 6.99 -13.39
CA LYS A 519 25.70 7.99 -12.78
C LYS A 519 24.70 7.29 -11.84
N GLY A 520 24.53 7.83 -10.63
CA GLY A 520 23.71 7.25 -9.57
C GLY A 520 24.44 6.23 -8.68
N GLU A 521 25.69 5.86 -9.00
CA GLU A 521 26.47 4.95 -8.16
C GLU A 521 26.78 5.59 -6.79
N ARG A 522 26.58 4.83 -5.71
CA ARG A 522 26.91 5.26 -4.34
C ARG A 522 28.34 4.89 -3.98
N LEU A 523 29.06 5.86 -3.41
CA LEU A 523 30.47 5.77 -3.06
C LEU A 523 30.70 6.25 -1.62
N LEU A 524 31.60 5.59 -0.90
CA LEU A 524 32.12 6.10 0.37
C LEU A 524 33.51 6.70 0.14
N MET A 525 33.65 8.00 0.41
CA MET A 525 34.90 8.75 0.25
C MET A 525 35.48 9.06 1.63
N ILE A 526 36.76 8.74 1.84
CA ILE A 526 37.45 8.93 3.13
C ILE A 526 38.67 9.80 2.91
N VAL A 527 38.77 10.92 3.60
CA VAL A 527 39.88 11.86 3.48
C VAL A 527 41.15 11.26 4.06
N LYS A 528 42.26 11.35 3.31
CA LYS A 528 43.58 10.89 3.77
C LYS A 528 44.28 11.97 4.61
N ASP A 529 43.79 12.19 5.82
CA ASP A 529 44.34 13.19 6.74
C ASP A 529 45.23 12.58 7.86
N GLY A 530 45.54 11.29 7.77
CA GLY A 530 46.40 10.57 8.73
C GLY A 530 45.72 10.23 10.05
N LYS A 531 44.42 10.49 10.22
CA LYS A 531 43.67 10.23 11.47
C LYS A 531 43.13 8.81 11.60
N PHE A 532 43.80 7.84 11.01
CA PHE A 532 43.42 6.44 11.05
C PHE A 532 43.86 5.78 12.36
N LEU A 533 42.97 5.03 12.99
CA LEU A 533 43.29 4.23 14.18
C LEU A 533 43.82 2.87 13.76
N ALA A 534 45.04 2.54 14.22
CA ALA A 534 45.72 1.34 13.78
C ALA A 534 44.98 0.05 14.22
N GLY A 535 44.81 -0.91 13.31
CA GLY A 535 44.17 -2.20 13.56
C GLY A 535 42.67 -2.12 13.88
N LYS A 536 42.05 -0.96 13.68
CA LYS A 536 40.62 -0.73 13.92
C LYS A 536 39.88 -0.59 12.58
N PRO A 537 38.58 -0.96 12.50
CA PRO A 537 37.84 -0.83 11.25
C PRO A 537 37.76 0.60 10.76
N ILE A 538 37.67 0.81 9.45
CA ILE A 538 37.71 2.15 8.87
C ILE A 538 36.56 3.05 9.36
N LEU A 539 35.43 2.47 9.77
CA LEU A 539 34.31 3.21 10.37
C LEU A 539 34.56 3.69 11.81
N SER A 540 35.58 3.15 12.49
CA SER A 540 36.01 3.64 13.81
C SER A 540 37.11 4.71 13.74
N SER A 541 37.61 5.00 12.54
CA SER A 541 38.60 6.08 12.29
C SER A 541 38.04 7.47 12.60
N LEU A 542 38.92 8.39 13.01
CA LEU A 542 38.62 9.82 13.19
C LEU A 542 38.73 10.64 11.90
N ALA A 543 39.05 9.98 10.78
CA ALA A 543 39.14 10.61 9.47
C ALA A 543 37.77 11.16 9.01
N GLU A 544 37.80 12.28 8.30
CA GLU A 544 36.63 12.86 7.64
C GLU A 544 36.14 11.93 6.53
N ARG A 545 34.82 11.70 6.48
CA ARG A 545 34.18 10.74 5.56
C ARG A 545 32.94 11.32 4.94
N HIS A 546 32.66 10.92 3.71
CA HIS A 546 31.49 11.36 2.96
C HIS A 546 30.85 10.17 2.24
N LEU A 547 29.56 9.96 2.45
CA LEU A 547 28.75 9.13 1.57
C LEU A 547 28.31 10.01 0.40
N CYS A 548 28.60 9.58 -0.81
CA CYS A 548 28.39 10.35 -2.02
C CYS A 548 27.61 9.54 -3.07
N GLU A 549 26.98 10.26 -3.99
CA GLU A 549 26.36 9.72 -5.21
C GLU A 549 27.04 10.34 -6.43
N VAL A 550 27.34 9.54 -7.45
CA VAL A 550 27.92 10.04 -8.70
C VAL A 550 26.85 10.78 -9.51
N ALA A 551 27.01 12.09 -9.65
CA ALA A 551 26.07 12.96 -10.38
C ALA A 551 26.31 12.95 -11.90
N GLY A 552 27.55 12.70 -12.33
CA GLY A 552 27.93 12.63 -13.73
C GLY A 552 29.39 12.21 -13.89
N VAL A 553 29.72 11.61 -15.03
CA VAL A 553 31.04 11.01 -15.29
C VAL A 553 31.69 11.76 -16.45
N GLY A 554 32.96 12.12 -16.27
CA GLY A 554 33.78 12.78 -17.29
C GLY A 554 35.04 11.98 -17.62
N MET A 555 35.82 12.46 -18.59
CA MET A 555 37.00 11.73 -19.10
C MET A 555 38.09 11.46 -18.07
N HIS A 556 38.24 12.31 -17.05
CA HIS A 556 39.33 12.23 -16.05
C HIS A 556 38.82 12.27 -14.61
N GLY A 557 37.55 11.90 -14.39
CA GLY A 557 36.93 12.04 -13.08
C GLY A 557 35.41 12.02 -13.12
N PHE A 558 34.80 12.44 -12.02
CA PHE A 558 33.36 12.46 -11.87
C PHE A 558 32.90 13.62 -10.98
N ASN A 559 31.66 14.06 -11.21
CA ASN A 559 30.94 14.97 -10.34
C ASN A 559 30.15 14.13 -9.33
N PHE A 560 29.99 14.64 -8.11
CA PHE A 560 29.26 13.92 -7.08
C PHE A 560 28.31 14.83 -6.29
N GLN A 561 27.36 14.20 -5.61
CA GLN A 561 26.55 14.82 -4.58
C GLN A 561 26.94 14.19 -3.24
N ILE A 562 27.10 15.03 -2.21
CA ILE A 562 27.32 14.55 -0.84
C ILE A 562 25.96 14.22 -0.23
N LEU A 563 25.77 12.97 0.16
CA LEU A 563 24.59 12.47 0.86
C LEU A 563 24.76 12.59 2.37
N GLN A 564 25.94 12.32 2.93
CA GLN A 564 26.20 12.43 4.36
C GLN A 564 27.68 12.73 4.61
N THR A 565 27.98 13.53 5.63
CA THR A 565 29.35 13.84 6.07
C THR A 565 29.52 13.46 7.53
N TRP A 566 30.66 12.87 7.86
CA TRP A 566 31.10 12.61 9.23
C TRP A 566 32.47 13.25 9.45
N THR A 567 32.56 14.13 10.43
CA THR A 567 33.80 14.82 10.83
C THR A 567 34.03 14.69 12.32
N ALA A 568 35.29 14.56 12.73
CA ALA A 568 35.65 14.58 14.14
C ALA A 568 35.49 15.99 14.73
N ASN A 569 34.57 16.14 15.69
CA ASN A 569 34.56 17.30 16.58
C ASN A 569 35.67 17.13 17.63
N LEU A 570 36.88 17.59 17.32
CA LEU A 570 37.98 17.62 18.31
C LEU A 570 37.71 18.62 19.48
N GLY A 571 36.65 19.42 19.40
CA GLY A 571 36.36 20.53 20.32
C GLY A 571 35.93 20.14 21.74
N ASP A 572 35.42 18.93 21.96
CA ASP A 572 34.91 18.53 23.29
C ASP A 572 35.92 17.71 24.12
N LEU A 573 37.08 17.35 23.56
CA LEU A 573 38.16 16.66 24.28
C LEU A 573 39.27 17.61 24.79
N VAL A 574 39.23 18.89 24.44
CA VAL A 574 40.21 19.90 24.90
C VAL A 574 39.48 21.15 25.40
N LYS A 575 38.90 21.06 26.60
CA LYS A 575 38.77 22.26 27.45
C LYS A 575 40.15 22.60 28.02
N SER A 576 40.98 23.30 27.25
CA SER A 576 41.90 24.31 27.80
C SER A 576 42.58 25.14 26.71
N GLN A 577 42.30 26.44 26.80
CA GLN A 577 43.13 27.57 26.38
C GLN A 577 43.13 28.04 24.92
N ASP A 578 42.82 29.34 24.84
CA ASP A 578 43.10 30.33 23.82
C ASP A 578 42.22 30.43 22.55
N GLN A 579 41.11 31.12 22.79
CA GLN A 579 40.57 32.16 21.91
C GLN A 579 41.67 33.14 21.44
N LYS A 580 42.00 33.14 20.14
CA LYS A 580 42.14 34.32 19.25
C LYS A 580 42.85 33.93 17.94
N SER A 581 42.15 34.07 16.81
CA SER A 581 42.45 35.10 15.81
C SER A 581 41.51 34.97 14.61
N ARG A 582 40.76 36.05 14.34
CA ARG A 582 40.31 36.38 12.98
C ARG A 582 41.55 36.78 12.19
N ASP A 583 41.77 36.23 10.99
CA ASP A 583 42.00 37.09 9.81
C ASP A 583 41.94 36.35 8.46
N ARG A 584 41.72 37.17 7.43
CA ARG A 584 41.43 36.98 6.00
C ARG A 584 42.40 36.09 5.20
N SER A 585 41.88 35.35 4.20
CA SER A 585 42.36 35.30 2.79
C SER A 585 41.72 34.18 1.94
N SER A 586 41.11 34.55 0.80
CA SER A 586 40.74 33.77 -0.42
C SER A 586 40.12 32.34 -0.33
N PRO A 587 39.06 32.02 -1.09
CA PRO A 587 38.60 30.64 -1.24
C PRO A 587 39.55 29.89 -2.20
N LYS A 588 40.66 29.36 -1.69
CA LYS A 588 41.44 28.38 -2.45
C LYS A 588 40.63 27.10 -2.55
N GLU A 589 40.41 26.61 -3.76
CA GLU A 589 39.87 25.27 -4.03
C GLU A 589 40.78 24.23 -3.36
N ASN A 590 40.44 23.82 -2.13
CA ASN A 590 41.21 22.83 -1.38
C ASN A 590 40.87 21.42 -1.87
N TRP A 591 41.62 20.96 -2.87
CA TRP A 591 41.64 19.56 -3.31
C TRP A 591 42.22 18.67 -2.21
N LYS A 592 41.52 17.62 -1.82
CA LYS A 592 41.93 16.65 -0.79
C LYS A 592 42.17 15.28 -1.41
N SER A 593 43.22 14.58 -0.99
CA SER A 593 43.40 13.16 -1.34
C SER A 593 42.39 12.31 -0.57
N VAL A 594 41.74 11.37 -1.26
CA VAL A 594 40.67 10.54 -0.70
C VAL A 594 40.84 9.08 -1.11
N TYR A 595 40.40 8.17 -0.26
CA TYR A 595 40.08 6.80 -0.65
C TYR A 595 38.62 6.72 -1.09
N VAL A 596 38.35 6.09 -2.22
CA VAL A 596 37.03 5.87 -2.80
C VAL A 596 36.69 4.39 -2.74
N TYR A 597 35.62 4.07 -2.02
CA TYR A 597 35.07 2.73 -1.86
C TYR A 597 33.79 2.62 -2.68
N ARG A 598 33.72 1.61 -3.53
CA ARG A 598 32.56 1.31 -4.39
C ARG A 598 31.65 0.27 -3.74
N CYS A 599 30.35 0.36 -4.03
CA CYS A 599 29.36 -0.59 -3.52
C CYS A 599 29.19 -1.79 -4.46
N VAL A 600 30.22 -2.63 -4.61
CA VAL A 600 30.24 -3.76 -5.58
C VAL A 600 30.29 -5.15 -4.95
N ASN A 601 30.40 -5.25 -3.62
CA ASN A 601 30.53 -6.54 -2.93
C ASN A 601 29.16 -7.07 -2.53
N GLN A 602 28.98 -8.38 -2.62
CA GLN A 602 27.81 -9.02 -2.03
C GLN A 602 27.88 -8.93 -0.50
N PHE A 603 26.82 -8.40 0.10
CA PHE A 603 26.67 -8.32 1.55
C PHE A 603 26.80 -9.68 2.24
N ASP A 604 26.27 -10.73 1.61
CA ASP A 604 26.28 -12.08 2.15
C ASP A 604 27.70 -12.69 2.17
N ASP A 605 28.68 -12.13 1.45
CA ASP A 605 30.08 -12.60 1.46
C ASP A 605 30.93 -11.90 2.54
N LEU A 606 30.38 -10.90 3.21
CA LEU A 606 31.05 -10.14 4.27
C LEU A 606 31.03 -10.89 5.60
N ASN A 607 32.06 -10.69 6.43
CA ASN A 607 32.03 -11.17 7.81
C ASN A 607 31.06 -10.34 8.68
N GLU A 608 30.73 -10.80 9.88
CA GLU A 608 29.72 -10.15 10.72
C GLU A 608 30.05 -8.68 11.06
N SER A 609 31.32 -8.36 11.37
CA SER A 609 31.73 -6.97 11.64
C SER A 609 31.58 -6.10 10.39
N GLU A 610 32.07 -6.60 9.24
CA GLU A 610 31.96 -5.93 7.95
C GLU A 610 30.48 -5.67 7.58
N ARG A 611 29.58 -6.63 7.87
CA ARG A 611 28.14 -6.49 7.66
C ARG A 611 27.51 -5.39 8.49
N HIS A 612 27.83 -5.29 9.79
CA HIS A 612 27.31 -4.24 10.65
C HIS A 612 27.70 -2.85 10.12
N GLU A 613 28.95 -2.69 9.72
CA GLU A 613 29.47 -1.44 9.16
C GLU A 613 28.80 -1.08 7.82
N ALA A 614 28.64 -2.07 6.93
CA ALA A 614 27.92 -1.90 5.67
C ALA A 614 26.47 -1.43 5.90
N LEU A 615 25.73 -2.08 6.80
CA LEU A 615 24.34 -1.71 7.11
C LEU A 615 24.22 -0.31 7.69
N LEU A 616 25.16 0.10 8.55
CA LEU A 616 25.14 1.42 9.16
C LEU A 616 25.24 2.53 8.11
N ILE A 617 26.17 2.39 7.16
CA ILE A 617 26.34 3.36 6.07
C ILE A 617 25.17 3.31 5.09
N MET A 618 24.68 2.13 4.73
CA MET A 618 23.49 2.00 3.88
C MET A 618 22.27 2.68 4.51
N ALA A 619 22.07 2.52 5.82
CA ALA A 619 20.99 3.19 6.55
C ALA A 619 21.12 4.73 6.52
N CYS A 620 22.35 5.26 6.55
CA CYS A 620 22.58 6.70 6.38
C CYS A 620 22.25 7.21 4.97
N GLY A 621 22.26 6.33 3.98
CA GLY A 621 21.84 6.62 2.61
C GLY A 621 20.33 6.54 2.38
N ILE A 622 19.54 6.11 3.37
CA ILE A 622 18.07 6.14 3.28
C ILE A 622 17.62 7.62 3.32
N PRO A 623 16.87 8.12 2.31
CA PRO A 623 16.32 9.48 2.33
C PRO A 623 15.34 9.69 3.49
N PRO A 624 15.10 10.94 3.92
CA PRO A 624 14.07 11.23 4.92
C PRO A 624 12.70 10.70 4.48
N VAL A 625 11.93 10.12 5.43
CA VAL A 625 10.61 9.55 5.14
C VAL A 625 9.65 10.59 4.56
N THR A 626 9.74 11.84 5.01
CA THR A 626 8.98 12.97 4.47
C THR A 626 9.21 13.18 2.97
N LYS A 627 10.46 13.04 2.50
CA LYS A 627 10.79 13.18 1.07
C LYS A 627 10.29 12.00 0.24
N MET A 628 10.37 10.80 0.79
CA MET A 628 9.78 9.61 0.16
C MET A 628 8.26 9.77 0.02
N ARG A 629 7.60 10.28 1.06
CA ARG A 629 6.15 10.56 1.05
C ARG A 629 5.79 11.64 0.04
N GLU A 630 6.50 12.77 0.02
CA GLU A 630 6.30 13.85 -0.96
C GLU A 630 6.40 13.32 -2.40
N PHE A 631 7.39 12.47 -2.69
CA PHE A 631 7.55 11.83 -4.00
C PHE A 631 6.35 10.96 -4.37
N LEU A 632 5.91 10.08 -3.46
CA LEU A 632 4.78 9.17 -3.71
C LEU A 632 3.46 9.94 -3.85
N GLN A 633 3.24 11.00 -3.07
CA GLN A 633 2.07 11.87 -3.20
C GLN A 633 2.07 12.63 -4.54
N ALA A 634 3.24 13.10 -4.99
CA ALA A 634 3.38 13.76 -6.27
C ALA A 634 3.28 12.79 -7.46
N ASN A 635 3.48 11.49 -7.24
CA ASN A 635 3.48 10.45 -8.29
C ASN A 635 2.67 9.21 -7.85
N PRO A 636 1.33 9.28 -7.72
CA PRO A 636 0.50 8.20 -7.16
C PRO A 636 0.52 6.86 -7.90
N SER A 637 1.08 6.79 -9.11
CA SER A 637 1.20 5.55 -9.89
C SER A 637 2.62 4.99 -9.94
N GLN A 638 3.59 5.67 -9.34
CA GLN A 638 4.98 5.22 -9.31
C GLN A 638 5.31 4.46 -8.02
N LYS A 639 6.26 3.53 -8.13
CA LYS A 639 6.82 2.81 -6.98
C LYS A 639 7.99 3.59 -6.42
N LEU A 640 8.31 3.41 -5.15
CA LEU A 640 9.47 4.06 -4.56
C LEU A 640 10.78 3.55 -5.19
N SER A 641 10.80 2.31 -5.68
CA SER A 641 11.94 1.71 -6.36
C SER A 641 12.32 2.41 -7.68
N SER A 642 11.42 3.16 -8.31
CA SER A 642 11.72 3.94 -9.52
C SER A 642 12.29 5.33 -9.21
N TRP A 643 12.38 5.71 -7.93
CA TRP A 643 12.86 7.02 -7.53
C TRP A 643 14.39 7.07 -7.53
N SER A 644 14.96 7.94 -8.37
CA SER A 644 16.43 8.01 -8.56
C SER A 644 17.23 8.41 -7.32
N CYS A 645 16.61 9.03 -6.31
CA CYS A 645 17.29 9.38 -5.06
C CYS A 645 17.51 8.20 -4.11
N LEU A 646 16.96 7.02 -4.44
CA LEU A 646 17.09 5.80 -3.67
C LEU A 646 17.62 4.69 -4.57
N ASP A 647 18.88 4.30 -4.39
CA ASP A 647 19.48 3.21 -5.15
C ASP A 647 18.88 1.86 -4.76
N HIS A 648 18.98 0.89 -5.68
CA HIS A 648 18.32 -0.40 -5.53
C HIS A 648 18.74 -1.18 -4.27
N PRO A 649 20.04 -1.32 -3.91
CA PRO A 649 20.44 -1.94 -2.65
C PRO A 649 19.82 -1.28 -1.41
N THR A 650 19.81 0.06 -1.35
CA THR A 650 19.22 0.77 -0.21
C THR A 650 17.70 0.64 -0.18
N TYR A 651 17.02 0.63 -1.33
CA TYR A 651 15.59 0.31 -1.40
C TYR A 651 15.29 -1.08 -0.84
N LYS A 652 16.05 -2.11 -1.23
CA LYS A 652 15.88 -3.48 -0.71
C LYS A 652 16.08 -3.53 0.81
N LEU A 653 17.09 -2.83 1.33
CA LEU A 653 17.32 -2.74 2.77
C LEU A 653 16.15 -2.04 3.47
N LEU A 654 15.70 -0.88 2.96
CA LEU A 654 14.55 -0.15 3.50
C LEU A 654 13.28 -1.02 3.49
N HIS A 655 13.03 -1.73 2.38
CA HIS A 655 11.93 -2.67 2.25
C HIS A 655 12.00 -3.75 3.33
N TRP A 656 13.15 -4.38 3.52
CA TRP A 656 13.35 -5.36 4.58
C TRP A 656 13.14 -4.77 5.99
N ILE A 657 13.66 -3.56 6.26
CA ILE A 657 13.50 -2.89 7.56
C ILE A 657 12.02 -2.71 7.89
N VAL A 658 11.23 -2.16 6.96
CA VAL A 658 9.81 -1.85 7.20
C VAL A 658 8.97 -3.12 7.17
N ALA A 659 9.09 -3.93 6.12
CA ALA A 659 8.25 -5.09 5.90
C ALA A 659 8.47 -6.19 6.95
N SER A 660 9.68 -6.33 7.51
CA SER A 660 9.97 -7.31 8.57
C SER A 660 9.29 -6.99 9.89
N ASN A 661 8.79 -5.77 10.08
CA ASN A 661 7.97 -5.43 11.23
C ASN A 661 6.53 -5.91 11.04
N ARG A 662 6.22 -7.10 11.55
CA ARG A 662 4.87 -7.70 11.45
C ARG A 662 3.86 -7.16 12.47
N SER A 663 4.29 -6.35 13.43
CA SER A 663 3.39 -5.64 14.34
C SER A 663 2.73 -4.44 13.64
N LEU A 664 1.44 -4.26 13.84
CA LEU A 664 0.69 -3.09 13.38
C LEU A 664 0.77 -1.98 14.43
N ILE A 665 1.64 -1.01 14.16
CA ILE A 665 1.87 0.14 15.04
C ILE A 665 1.28 1.37 14.36
N VAL A 666 0.55 2.19 15.11
CA VAL A 666 0.01 3.47 14.66
C VAL A 666 0.46 4.61 15.55
N TYR A 667 0.55 5.80 14.98
CA TYR A 667 0.78 7.04 15.70
C TYR A 667 -0.57 7.65 16.12
N ASP A 668 -0.77 7.88 17.43
CA ASP A 668 -2.06 8.26 18.04
C ASP A 668 -1.94 9.59 18.81
N ASP A 669 -1.41 10.65 18.20
CA ASP A 669 -1.31 11.97 18.85
C ASP A 669 -1.79 13.10 17.93
N HIS A 670 -3.12 13.19 17.81
CA HIS A 670 -3.84 14.29 17.18
C HIS A 670 -4.61 15.10 18.23
N GLY A 671 -4.16 16.35 18.45
CA GLY A 671 -5.01 17.49 18.83
C GLY A 671 -5.63 17.51 20.24
N ARG A 672 -5.56 18.66 20.90
CA ARG A 672 -6.24 18.99 22.17
C ARG A 672 -7.73 19.30 21.97
N ASP A 673 -8.43 18.59 21.09
CA ASP A 673 -9.87 18.77 20.97
C ASP A 673 -10.53 17.94 22.08
N MET A 674 -10.77 18.61 23.21
CA MET A 674 -11.23 18.10 24.51
C MET A 674 -12.65 17.49 24.49
N GLU A 675 -13.22 17.17 23.34
CA GLU A 675 -14.64 16.79 23.23
C GLU A 675 -14.91 15.27 23.15
N ALA A 676 -13.88 14.40 23.14
CA ALA A 676 -14.10 12.95 23.31
C ALA A 676 -12.87 12.23 23.93
N PRO A 677 -13.05 11.15 24.73
CA PRO A 677 -11.94 10.32 25.20
C PRO A 677 -11.24 9.65 24.00
N GLY A 678 -10.08 10.17 23.61
CA GLY A 678 -9.27 9.61 22.52
C GLY A 678 -8.53 8.33 22.93
N SER A 679 -7.80 7.73 21.98
CA SER A 679 -6.87 6.61 22.16
C SER A 679 -5.61 6.92 23.01
N LYS A 680 -5.60 8.08 23.70
CA LYS A 680 -4.45 8.64 24.40
C LYS A 680 -4.38 8.23 25.87
N VAL A 681 -3.23 7.71 26.29
CA VAL A 681 -2.95 7.43 27.71
C VAL A 681 -2.81 8.73 28.47
N VAL A 682 -3.59 8.89 29.54
CA VAL A 682 -3.52 10.06 30.43
C VAL A 682 -2.41 9.87 31.45
N GLY A 683 -1.78 10.95 31.88
CA GLY A 683 -0.81 10.97 32.97
C GLY A 683 0.65 10.76 32.56
N MET A 684 0.91 10.57 31.28
CA MET A 684 2.27 10.59 30.71
C MET A 684 2.80 12.02 30.65
N GLU A 685 4.10 12.20 30.93
CA GLU A 685 4.75 13.52 30.90
C GLU A 685 4.73 14.15 29.49
N GLU A 686 4.74 15.49 29.45
CA GLU A 686 4.90 16.22 28.19
C GLU A 686 6.24 15.87 27.50
N GLY A 687 6.23 15.86 26.16
CA GLY A 687 7.41 15.55 25.34
C GLY A 687 7.58 14.07 24.97
N TRP A 688 6.67 13.19 25.39
CA TRP A 688 6.58 11.80 24.92
C TRP A 688 5.57 11.69 23.77
N MET A 689 6.05 11.27 22.61
CA MET A 689 5.22 10.94 21.46
C MET A 689 4.65 9.53 21.64
N GLN A 690 3.34 9.37 21.50
CA GLN A 690 2.64 8.09 21.74
C GLN A 690 2.41 7.31 20.44
N PHE A 691 2.80 6.04 20.47
CA PHE A 691 2.47 5.02 19.48
C PHE A 691 1.67 3.91 20.15
N ARG A 692 0.77 3.27 19.40
CA ARG A 692 -0.04 2.14 19.88
C ARG A 692 0.17 0.93 18.99
N PHE A 693 0.28 -0.23 19.61
CA PHE A 693 0.20 -1.52 18.92
C PHE A 693 -1.28 -1.86 18.76
N LEU A 694 -1.85 -1.60 17.58
CA LEU A 694 -3.20 -2.11 17.26
C LEU A 694 -3.23 -3.62 17.30
N GLN A 695 -2.14 -4.24 16.84
CA GLN A 695 -1.92 -5.67 16.85
C GLN A 695 -0.42 -5.91 16.95
N GLY A 696 0.03 -6.78 17.86
CA GLY A 696 1.39 -7.33 17.78
C GLY A 696 1.54 -8.28 16.59
N SER A 697 2.58 -9.12 16.56
CA SER A 697 2.61 -10.19 15.57
C SER A 697 1.41 -11.13 15.80
N PRO A 698 0.68 -11.54 14.75
CA PRO A 698 -0.46 -12.45 14.84
C PRO A 698 -0.30 -13.63 15.80
N GLU A 699 0.77 -14.42 15.68
CA GLU A 699 0.96 -15.60 16.52
C GLU A 699 1.15 -15.23 18.00
N LYS A 700 1.61 -14.00 18.27
CA LYS A 700 1.78 -13.52 19.64
C LYS A 700 0.45 -13.13 20.28
N GLU A 701 -0.45 -12.52 19.52
CA GLU A 701 -1.80 -12.20 19.99
C GLU A 701 -2.59 -13.49 20.25
N VAL A 702 -2.50 -14.48 19.36
CA VAL A 702 -3.13 -15.80 19.56
C VAL A 702 -2.68 -16.42 20.87
N ARG A 703 -1.36 -16.61 21.04
CA ARG A 703 -0.82 -17.21 22.27
C ARG A 703 -1.20 -16.42 23.51
N PHE A 704 -1.18 -15.09 23.46
CA PHE A 704 -1.60 -14.25 24.59
C PHE A 704 -3.08 -14.44 24.93
N MET A 705 -3.96 -14.51 23.93
CA MET A 705 -5.39 -14.80 24.10
C MET A 705 -5.64 -16.18 24.72
N GLU A 706 -4.96 -17.21 24.23
CA GLU A 706 -5.04 -18.58 24.75
C GLU A 706 -4.62 -18.64 26.23
N GLN A 707 -3.52 -17.96 26.58
CA GLN A 707 -3.06 -17.90 27.97
C GLN A 707 -4.06 -17.18 28.87
N ILE A 708 -4.73 -16.12 28.38
CA ILE A 708 -5.81 -15.47 29.14
C ILE A 708 -7.01 -16.40 29.32
N ALA A 709 -7.48 -17.06 28.26
CA ALA A 709 -8.63 -17.96 28.32
C ALA A 709 -8.37 -19.15 29.26
N SER A 710 -7.15 -19.69 29.24
CA SER A 710 -6.71 -20.74 30.16
C SER A 710 -6.60 -20.26 31.61
N ALA A 711 -6.03 -19.06 31.83
CA ALA A 711 -5.88 -18.50 33.17
C ALA A 711 -7.19 -17.98 33.78
N PHE A 712 -8.16 -17.57 32.96
CA PHE A 712 -9.43 -17.01 33.40
C PHE A 712 -10.57 -17.62 32.57
N PRO A 713 -10.89 -18.91 32.78
CA PRO A 713 -11.98 -19.55 32.08
C PRO A 713 -13.30 -18.88 32.44
N GLU A 714 -14.11 -18.57 31.44
CA GLU A 714 -15.46 -18.07 31.68
C GLU A 714 -16.36 -19.19 32.16
N ASP A 715 -17.03 -18.95 33.29
CA ASP A 715 -18.16 -19.75 33.73
C ASP A 715 -19.45 -18.95 33.48
N PRO A 716 -20.29 -19.37 32.51
CA PRO A 716 -21.57 -18.72 32.23
C PRO A 716 -22.50 -18.67 33.46
N ALA A 717 -22.33 -19.58 34.42
CA ALA A 717 -23.14 -19.63 35.65
C ALA A 717 -22.61 -18.69 36.76
N SER A 718 -21.36 -18.24 36.68
CA SER A 718 -20.73 -17.36 37.67
C SER A 718 -19.66 -16.47 37.01
N PRO A 719 -20.06 -15.38 36.32
CA PRO A 719 -19.13 -14.49 35.64
C PRO A 719 -18.14 -13.87 36.65
N SER A 720 -16.85 -14.15 36.45
CA SER A 720 -15.79 -13.63 37.31
C SER A 720 -15.67 -12.12 37.16
N THR A 721 -15.75 -11.38 38.26
CA THR A 721 -15.45 -9.94 38.28
C THR A 721 -13.95 -9.64 38.37
N ALA A 722 -13.10 -10.67 38.27
CA ALA A 722 -11.65 -10.51 38.33
C ALA A 722 -11.16 -9.68 37.13
N ILE A 723 -10.12 -8.88 37.36
CA ILE A 723 -9.45 -8.14 36.30
C ILE A 723 -8.36 -9.07 35.74
N PRO A 724 -8.49 -9.54 34.48
CA PRO A 724 -7.69 -10.66 33.96
C PRO A 724 -6.25 -10.25 33.61
N THR A 725 -6.01 -8.96 33.36
CA THR A 725 -4.69 -8.42 33.02
C THR A 725 -4.38 -7.16 33.83
N LEU A 726 -3.10 -6.97 34.14
CA LEU A 726 -2.55 -5.74 34.72
C LEU A 726 -1.67 -5.04 33.69
N PHE A 727 -1.36 -3.76 33.91
CA PHE A 727 -0.45 -3.01 33.07
C PHE A 727 0.86 -2.71 33.81
N ALA A 728 1.98 -2.75 33.08
CA ALA A 728 3.30 -2.45 33.63
C ALA A 728 4.20 -1.76 32.59
N PHE A 729 5.11 -0.90 33.06
CA PHE A 729 6.13 -0.26 32.25
C PHE A 729 7.32 -1.17 31.97
N HIS A 730 7.82 -1.13 30.75
CA HIS A 730 9.10 -1.71 30.36
C HIS A 730 9.98 -0.66 29.66
N GLY A 731 11.16 -0.40 30.22
CA GLY A 731 12.17 0.46 29.60
C GLY A 731 13.36 -0.36 29.12
N SER A 732 13.91 0.02 27.96
CA SER A 732 15.04 -0.68 27.34
C SER A 732 15.87 0.30 26.49
N PRO A 733 17.18 0.07 26.32
CA PRO A 733 18.01 0.85 25.39
C PRO A 733 17.46 0.81 23.96
N LEU A 734 17.65 1.90 23.20
CA LEU A 734 17.13 2.07 21.82
C LEU A 734 17.46 0.88 20.90
N GLY A 735 18.68 0.36 20.96
CA GLY A 735 19.12 -0.74 20.10
C GLY A 735 18.37 -2.06 20.28
N ASN A 736 17.65 -2.25 21.39
CA ASN A 736 16.83 -3.44 21.60
C ASN A 736 15.45 -3.33 20.95
N TRP A 737 14.94 -2.10 20.78
CA TRP A 737 13.57 -1.90 20.32
C TRP A 737 13.33 -2.43 18.91
N HIS A 738 14.36 -2.49 18.06
CA HIS A 738 14.30 -3.20 16.77
C HIS A 738 13.76 -4.64 16.92
N SER A 739 14.27 -5.38 17.90
CA SER A 739 13.79 -6.74 18.17
C SER A 739 12.47 -6.78 18.93
N ILE A 740 12.28 -5.88 19.91
CA ILE A 740 11.08 -5.87 20.77
C ILE A 740 9.83 -5.61 19.93
N ILE A 741 9.85 -4.68 18.99
CA ILE A 741 8.67 -4.39 18.17
C ILE A 741 8.33 -5.53 17.19
N ARG A 742 9.30 -6.39 16.84
CA ARG A 742 9.13 -7.51 15.88
C ARG A 742 8.74 -8.82 16.55
N SER A 743 9.37 -9.11 17.69
CA SER A 743 9.30 -10.43 18.37
C SER A 743 8.70 -10.36 19.78
N SER A 744 8.22 -9.19 20.20
CA SER A 744 7.81 -8.89 21.58
C SER A 744 8.98 -8.97 22.57
N LEU A 745 8.68 -8.85 23.86
CA LEU A 745 9.66 -8.94 24.94
C LEU A 745 10.04 -10.40 25.21
N ASP A 746 11.33 -10.64 25.36
CA ASP A 746 11.86 -11.92 25.85
C ASP A 746 13.02 -11.72 26.82
N HIS A 747 13.47 -12.84 27.38
CA HIS A 747 14.58 -12.89 28.32
C HIS A 747 15.71 -13.83 27.83
N THR A 748 15.87 -13.96 26.51
CA THR A 748 16.91 -14.80 25.88
C THR A 748 18.31 -14.25 26.16
N ARG A 749 18.50 -12.94 25.95
CA ARG A 749 19.74 -12.22 26.29
C ARG A 749 19.66 -11.66 27.71
N SER A 750 20.77 -11.73 28.45
CA SER A 750 20.89 -11.11 29.77
C SER A 750 21.73 -9.86 29.66
N GLU A 751 21.10 -8.69 29.78
CA GLU A 751 21.81 -7.42 29.62
C GLU A 751 22.07 -6.68 30.93
N ASN A 752 21.24 -6.95 31.94
CA ASN A 752 21.38 -6.46 33.30
C ASN A 752 21.59 -7.67 34.22
N GLY A 753 22.03 -7.43 35.46
CA GLY A 753 22.00 -8.45 36.50
C GLY A 753 20.58 -8.97 36.71
N ARG A 754 20.43 -10.28 36.89
CA ARG A 754 19.14 -10.96 37.14
C ARG A 754 18.92 -11.17 38.65
N SER A 755 19.04 -10.09 39.43
CA SER A 755 19.03 -10.15 40.90
C SER A 755 17.75 -10.70 41.50
N TYR A 756 16.63 -10.61 40.78
CA TYR A 756 15.30 -11.09 41.21
C TYR A 756 14.83 -12.29 40.38
N GLY A 757 15.75 -13.04 39.78
CA GLY A 757 15.48 -14.25 39.01
C GLY A 757 15.40 -14.04 37.50
N ARG A 758 15.14 -15.14 36.79
CA ARG A 758 15.11 -15.19 35.31
C ARG A 758 13.70 -14.87 34.79
N GLY A 759 13.61 -13.81 34.00
CA GLY A 759 12.38 -13.42 33.31
C GLY A 759 12.51 -12.03 32.70
N VAL A 760 11.42 -11.53 32.14
CA VAL A 760 11.27 -10.14 31.68
C VAL A 760 10.96 -9.25 32.88
N TYR A 761 11.72 -8.17 33.02
CA TYR A 761 11.58 -7.21 34.11
C TYR A 761 10.63 -6.09 33.71
N LEU A 762 9.62 -5.86 34.53
CA LEU A 762 8.55 -4.88 34.38
C LEU A 762 8.37 -4.14 35.71
N SER A 763 7.83 -2.93 35.66
CA SER A 763 7.55 -2.15 36.87
C SER A 763 6.22 -1.44 36.73
N ASN A 764 5.45 -1.36 37.82
CA ASN A 764 4.30 -0.45 37.86
C ASN A 764 4.72 1.01 38.08
N LYS A 765 6.02 1.32 38.26
CA LYS A 765 6.54 2.68 38.44
C LYS A 765 7.32 3.16 37.21
N PHE A 766 6.92 4.28 36.63
CA PHE A 766 7.58 4.90 35.48
C PHE A 766 9.07 5.19 35.73
N ASP A 767 9.39 5.84 36.86
CA ASP A 767 10.76 6.23 37.22
C ASP A 767 11.74 5.05 37.34
N THR A 768 11.22 3.87 37.66
CA THR A 768 12.02 2.64 37.67
C THR A 768 12.37 2.23 36.24
N SER A 769 11.37 2.15 35.36
CA SER A 769 11.56 1.65 34.00
C SER A 769 12.35 2.61 33.13
N ILE A 770 12.17 3.93 33.28
CA ILE A 770 12.93 4.93 32.50
C ILE A 770 14.45 4.87 32.76
N HIS A 771 14.88 4.40 33.94
CA HIS A 771 16.30 4.20 34.23
C HIS A 771 16.95 3.15 33.30
N TYR A 772 16.17 2.16 32.88
CA TYR A 772 16.63 1.10 31.97
C TYR A 772 16.65 1.52 30.50
N CYS A 773 16.10 2.70 30.16
CA CYS A 773 16.19 3.26 28.81
C CYS A 773 17.57 3.86 28.50
N ARG A 774 18.42 4.09 29.52
CA ARG A 774 19.72 4.74 29.35
C ARG A 774 20.64 3.93 28.44
N PRO A 775 21.42 4.58 27.57
CA PRO A 775 22.49 3.91 26.84
C PRO A 775 23.46 3.30 27.84
N LYS A 776 23.72 2.00 27.73
CA LYS A 776 24.85 1.39 28.43
C LYS A 776 26.09 1.75 27.61
N ASN A 777 27.16 2.23 28.27
CA ASN A 777 28.45 2.48 27.61
C ASN A 777 28.87 1.22 26.84
N VAL A 778 28.70 1.22 25.51
CA VAL A 778 29.12 0.13 24.63
C VAL A 778 30.61 0.33 24.37
N MET A 779 31.46 -0.53 24.93
CA MET A 779 32.84 -0.62 24.46
C MET A 779 32.82 -1.00 22.98
N GLY A 780 33.26 -0.10 22.11
CA GLY A 780 33.22 -0.29 20.64
C GLY A 780 32.65 0.87 19.84
N PHE A 781 32.12 1.92 20.50
CA PHE A 781 31.69 3.14 19.82
C PHE A 781 32.76 3.69 18.86
N SER A 782 32.36 3.96 17.62
CA SER A 782 32.99 5.02 16.84
C SER A 782 32.45 6.35 17.40
N PRO A 783 33.25 7.17 18.11
CA PRO A 783 32.80 8.44 18.70
C PRO A 783 32.39 9.51 17.66
N MET A 784 32.17 9.11 16.40
CA MET A 784 32.06 9.94 15.21
C MET A 784 30.71 9.81 14.48
N MET A 785 29.85 8.88 14.90
CA MET A 785 28.52 8.65 14.30
C MET A 785 27.46 9.28 15.21
N ASP A 786 26.45 9.93 14.62
CA ASP A 786 25.31 10.43 15.39
C ASP A 786 24.60 9.23 16.03
N GLU A 787 24.23 9.35 17.31
CA GLU A 787 23.50 8.32 18.05
C GLU A 787 22.10 8.07 17.43
N HIS A 788 21.62 9.05 16.68
CA HIS A 788 20.35 9.03 15.96
C HIS A 788 20.59 8.71 14.49
N TRP A 789 19.59 8.10 13.84
CA TRP A 789 19.58 8.04 12.38
C TRP A 789 19.64 9.48 11.81
N PRO A 790 20.67 9.86 11.02
CA PRO A 790 20.92 11.28 10.69
C PRO A 790 19.79 11.95 9.91
N ARG A 791 18.95 11.16 9.23
CA ARG A 791 17.82 11.62 8.41
C ARG A 791 16.46 11.46 9.10
N SER A 792 16.45 11.03 10.36
CA SER A 792 15.24 10.92 11.17
C SER A 792 14.66 12.30 11.47
N VAL A 793 13.34 12.45 11.27
CA VAL A 793 12.61 13.63 11.73
C VAL A 793 12.27 13.53 13.23
N LEU A 794 12.21 12.32 13.78
CA LEU A 794 11.88 12.08 15.18
C LEU A 794 13.07 12.32 16.12
N ARG A 795 14.30 12.00 15.68
CA ARG A 795 15.53 12.07 16.49
C ARG A 795 15.32 11.46 17.89
N ILE A 796 14.93 10.18 17.91
CA ILE A 796 14.50 9.48 19.13
C ILE A 796 15.66 9.33 20.11
N SER A 797 15.49 9.85 21.32
CA SER A 797 16.49 9.80 22.41
C SER A 797 16.18 8.73 23.46
N SER A 798 14.93 8.32 23.61
CA SER A 798 14.50 7.31 24.58
C SER A 798 13.19 6.67 24.17
N ALA A 799 12.96 5.43 24.59
CA ALA A 799 11.75 4.67 24.31
C ALA A 799 11.35 3.80 25.52
N ILE A 800 10.06 3.78 25.84
CA ILE A 800 9.47 3.02 26.96
C ILE A 800 8.09 2.50 26.55
N ALA A 801 7.75 1.26 26.93
CA ALA A 801 6.45 0.67 26.64
C ALA A 801 5.57 0.55 27.89
N ILE A 802 4.26 0.56 27.65
CA ILE A 802 3.27 -0.02 28.56
C ILE A 802 2.86 -1.37 27.98
N CYS A 803 3.00 -2.41 28.80
CA CYS A 803 2.68 -3.79 28.47
C CYS A 803 1.44 -4.24 29.25
N GLU A 804 0.55 -4.95 28.58
CA GLU A 804 -0.50 -5.77 29.19
C GLU A 804 0.11 -7.09 29.65
N VAL A 805 -0.20 -7.51 30.88
CA VAL A 805 0.36 -8.69 31.51
C VAL A 805 -0.74 -9.50 32.18
N ILE A 806 -0.74 -10.82 32.05
CA ILE A 806 -1.71 -11.69 32.74
C ILE A 806 -1.65 -11.47 34.25
N ASN A 807 -2.81 -11.23 34.88
CA ASN A 807 -2.91 -10.86 36.30
C ASN A 807 -2.82 -12.10 37.21
N ARG A 808 -1.66 -12.77 37.20
CA ARG A 808 -1.33 -13.93 38.05
C ARG A 808 -0.05 -13.66 38.86
N PRO A 809 -0.03 -12.61 39.72
CA PRO A 809 1.18 -12.18 40.40
C PRO A 809 1.77 -13.23 41.35
N ALA A 810 0.94 -14.17 41.86
CA ALA A 810 1.42 -15.29 42.67
C ALA A 810 2.33 -16.26 41.90
N GLU A 811 2.27 -16.25 40.57
CA GLU A 811 3.06 -17.10 39.67
C GLU A 811 4.25 -16.36 39.04
N PHE A 812 4.38 -15.06 39.33
CA PHE A 812 5.54 -14.29 38.89
C PHE A 812 6.78 -14.73 39.69
N VAL A 813 7.94 -14.65 39.05
CA VAL A 813 9.24 -14.96 39.70
C VAL A 813 9.52 -13.96 40.82
N SER A 814 9.11 -12.71 40.62
CA SER A 814 9.13 -11.68 41.65
C SER A 814 8.00 -10.68 41.39
N VAL A 815 7.45 -10.15 42.49
CA VAL A 815 6.47 -9.06 42.48
C VAL A 815 6.96 -7.80 43.20
N ASN A 816 8.09 -7.90 43.91
CA ASN A 816 8.67 -6.83 44.73
C ASN A 816 10.19 -6.97 44.74
N PRO A 817 10.97 -5.93 44.36
CA PRO A 817 10.54 -4.57 44.00
C PRO A 817 10.01 -4.42 42.56
N HIS A 818 10.14 -5.46 41.73
CA HIS A 818 9.79 -5.42 40.31
C HIS A 818 8.99 -6.66 39.93
N TYR A 819 8.19 -6.56 38.88
CA TYR A 819 7.52 -7.71 38.28
C TYR A 819 8.53 -8.44 37.40
N VAL A 820 8.76 -9.72 37.69
CA VAL A 820 9.61 -10.59 36.87
C VAL A 820 8.76 -11.74 36.35
N VAL A 821 8.46 -11.70 35.05
CA VAL A 821 7.59 -12.67 34.39
C VAL A 821 8.42 -13.58 33.51
N LYS A 822 8.40 -14.89 33.78
CA LYS A 822 9.17 -15.89 33.03
C LYS A 822 8.50 -16.25 31.70
N ASP A 823 7.18 -16.35 31.70
CA ASP A 823 6.40 -16.78 30.55
C ASP A 823 6.16 -15.59 29.61
N ILE A 824 6.87 -15.59 28.48
CA ILE A 824 6.85 -14.45 27.56
C ILE A 824 5.46 -14.27 26.95
N ASP A 825 4.68 -15.34 26.78
CA ASP A 825 3.32 -15.31 26.23
C ASP A 825 2.29 -14.72 27.20
N TRP A 826 2.70 -14.35 28.41
CA TRP A 826 1.87 -13.58 29.34
C TRP A 826 2.04 -12.07 29.19
N ILE A 827 2.85 -11.60 28.24
CA ILE A 827 3.22 -10.20 28.10
C ILE A 827 2.93 -9.75 26.67
N GLN A 828 2.21 -8.63 26.54
CA GLN A 828 1.98 -7.99 25.25
C GLN A 828 2.19 -6.48 25.32
N CYS A 829 2.97 -5.93 24.39
CA CYS A 829 3.14 -4.48 24.28
C CYS A 829 1.85 -3.85 23.71
N ARG A 830 1.32 -2.82 24.37
CA ARG A 830 0.13 -2.09 23.92
C ARG A 830 0.44 -0.66 23.51
N TYR A 831 1.31 0.03 24.25
CA TYR A 831 1.76 1.38 23.91
C TYR A 831 3.28 1.46 23.91
N LEU A 832 3.80 2.31 23.03
CA LEU A 832 5.19 2.71 22.98
C LEU A 832 5.25 4.23 23.03
N PHE A 833 6.02 4.75 23.97
CA PHE A 833 6.28 6.17 24.11
C PHE A 833 7.72 6.43 23.73
N VAL A 834 7.94 7.39 22.84
CA VAL A 834 9.28 7.80 22.42
C VAL A 834 9.52 9.27 22.69
N LYS A 835 10.70 9.59 23.21
CA LYS A 835 11.13 10.96 23.43
C LYS A 835 11.84 11.47 22.18
N VAL A 836 11.27 12.51 21.58
CA VAL A 836 11.67 13.06 20.28
C VAL A 836 12.41 14.40 20.43
N GLY A 837 13.08 14.85 19.36
CA GLY A 837 13.69 16.17 19.30
C GLY A 837 12.66 17.31 19.26
N GLU A 838 13.09 18.55 19.53
CA GLU A 838 12.19 19.72 19.67
C GLU A 838 11.49 20.15 18.37
N ALA A 839 11.95 19.69 17.20
CA ALA A 839 11.50 20.16 15.88
C ALA A 839 10.86 19.06 15.02
N VAL A 840 9.95 18.25 15.58
CA VAL A 840 9.20 17.27 14.78
C VAL A 840 8.19 18.00 13.88
N PRO A 841 8.30 17.90 12.54
CA PRO A 841 7.34 18.52 11.63
C PRO A 841 5.97 17.91 11.87
N LYS A 842 4.90 18.72 11.92
CA LYS A 842 3.52 18.19 11.94
C LYS A 842 3.17 17.68 10.55
N ILE A 843 2.83 16.41 10.48
CA ILE A 843 2.51 15.71 9.24
C ILE A 843 1.05 15.27 9.32
N ASP A 844 0.24 15.66 8.34
CA ASP A 844 -1.14 15.19 8.25
C ASP A 844 -1.13 13.69 7.91
N THR A 845 -1.58 12.87 8.85
CA THR A 845 -1.72 11.42 8.67
C THR A 845 -3.19 11.09 8.37
N PRO A 846 -3.48 10.24 7.37
CA PRO A 846 -4.84 9.87 7.01
C PRO A 846 -5.55 8.99 8.06
N PHE A 847 -4.82 8.47 9.04
CA PHE A 847 -5.40 7.66 10.12
C PHE A 847 -6.25 8.54 11.05
N VAL A 848 -7.56 8.29 11.07
CA VAL A 848 -8.50 8.95 11.97
C VAL A 848 -8.43 8.23 13.32
N ALA A 849 -8.13 8.97 14.38
CA ALA A 849 -8.09 8.42 15.74
C ALA A 849 -9.39 7.63 16.04
N GLN A 850 -9.25 6.38 16.47
CA GLN A 850 -10.38 5.61 16.94
C GLN A 850 -10.96 6.30 18.18
N LYS A 851 -12.24 6.69 18.11
CA LYS A 851 -12.98 7.17 19.27
C LYS A 851 -13.03 6.04 20.30
N SER A 852 -12.51 6.29 21.50
CA SER A 852 -12.50 5.31 22.59
C SER A 852 -13.66 5.62 23.54
N PRO A 853 -14.51 4.64 23.92
CA PRO A 853 -15.66 4.88 24.78
C PRO A 853 -15.29 5.20 26.25
N GLY A 854 -14.01 5.13 26.62
CA GLY A 854 -13.54 5.52 27.96
C GLY A 854 -12.18 4.92 28.33
N TYR A 855 -11.97 4.72 29.63
CA TYR A 855 -10.76 4.12 30.20
C TYR A 855 -11.05 2.76 30.85
N LEU A 856 -10.07 1.86 30.80
CA LEU A 856 -10.15 0.53 31.40
C LEU A 856 -10.13 0.60 32.93
N ARG A 857 -10.95 -0.25 33.56
CA ARG A 857 -10.84 -0.53 34.98
C ARG A 857 -9.55 -1.31 35.26
N GLN A 858 -8.66 -0.71 36.04
CA GLN A 858 -7.39 -1.33 36.46
C GLN A 858 -7.49 -1.96 37.84
N ASP A 859 -6.65 -2.96 38.11
CA ASP A 859 -6.51 -3.57 39.44
C ASP A 859 -6.02 -2.52 40.45
N PRO A 860 -6.80 -2.24 41.51
CA PRO A 860 -6.48 -1.18 42.47
C PRO A 860 -5.16 -1.41 43.22
N ASN A 861 -4.72 -2.66 43.36
CA ASN A 861 -3.47 -3.02 44.03
C ASN A 861 -2.26 -3.00 43.09
N ARG A 862 -2.48 -2.86 41.77
CA ARG A 862 -1.47 -2.98 40.73
C ARG A 862 -1.48 -1.83 39.74
N LYS A 863 -1.98 -0.66 40.17
CA LYS A 863 -2.01 0.56 39.35
C LYS A 863 -0.61 0.97 38.89
N LEU A 864 -0.57 1.59 37.71
CA LEU A 864 0.61 2.30 37.23
C LEU A 864 0.80 3.60 38.01
N HIS A 865 2.06 3.93 38.29
CA HIS A 865 2.49 5.13 38.98
C HIS A 865 3.44 5.93 38.08
N GLY A 866 3.02 7.13 37.72
CA GLY A 866 3.85 8.19 37.17
C GLY A 866 3.78 9.45 38.04
N LYS A 867 4.19 10.59 37.49
CA LYS A 867 4.01 11.89 38.16
C LYS A 867 2.53 12.27 38.32
N LEU A 868 1.69 11.81 37.37
CA LEU A 868 0.24 11.96 37.38
C LEU A 868 -0.43 10.58 37.40
N GLU A 869 -1.73 10.53 37.70
CA GLU A 869 -2.50 9.28 37.59
C GLU A 869 -2.54 8.81 36.13
N ILE A 870 -2.23 7.53 35.92
CA ILE A 870 -2.13 6.94 34.58
C ILE A 870 -3.42 6.19 34.25
N LEU A 871 -4.14 6.68 33.24
CA LEU A 871 -5.38 6.07 32.77
C LEU A 871 -5.16 5.45 31.39
N ILE A 872 -5.49 4.16 31.28
CA ILE A 872 -5.35 3.36 30.05
C ILE A 872 -6.67 3.39 29.28
N PRO A 873 -6.71 3.86 28.03
CA PRO A 873 -7.92 3.86 27.20
C PRO A 873 -8.46 2.45 26.94
N THR A 874 -9.77 2.31 26.71
CA THR A 874 -10.37 1.04 26.28
C THR A 874 -9.82 0.53 24.95
N SER A 875 -9.34 1.43 24.09
CA SER A 875 -8.68 1.09 22.82
C SER A 875 -7.29 0.44 22.98
N ALA A 876 -6.81 0.28 24.22
CA ALA A 876 -5.59 -0.45 24.54
C ALA A 876 -5.71 -1.96 24.32
N ILE A 877 -6.92 -2.51 24.33
CA ILE A 877 -7.17 -3.94 24.15
C ILE A 877 -8.17 -4.17 23.00
N PRO A 878 -8.07 -5.30 22.27
CA PRO A 878 -8.97 -5.63 21.17
C PRO A 878 -10.45 -5.67 21.58
N VAL A 879 -11.36 -5.36 20.65
CA VAL A 879 -12.82 -5.40 20.89
C VAL A 879 -13.29 -6.81 21.29
N SER A 880 -12.68 -7.87 20.75
CA SER A 880 -12.95 -9.26 21.16
C SER A 880 -12.66 -9.49 22.65
N ARG A 881 -11.60 -8.89 23.20
CA ARG A 881 -11.31 -8.91 24.65
C ARG A 881 -12.38 -8.20 25.46
N LEU A 882 -12.87 -7.06 24.97
CA LEU A 882 -13.92 -6.30 25.65
C LEU A 882 -15.26 -7.06 25.66
N LYS A 883 -15.55 -7.83 24.59
CA LYS A 883 -16.71 -8.73 24.55
C LYS A 883 -16.57 -9.90 25.53
N MET A 884 -15.36 -10.45 25.66
CA MET A 884 -15.03 -11.50 26.63
C MET A 884 -15.16 -10.99 28.07
N PHE A 885 -14.70 -9.76 28.34
CA PHE A 885 -14.76 -9.18 29.69
C PHE A 885 -15.44 -7.79 29.70
N PRO A 886 -16.78 -7.74 29.58
CA PRO A 886 -17.52 -6.47 29.50
C PRO A 886 -17.39 -5.60 30.76
N HIS A 887 -17.12 -6.19 31.93
CA HIS A 887 -16.95 -5.46 33.19
C HIS A 887 -15.69 -4.58 33.27
N LEU A 888 -14.81 -4.66 32.27
CA LEU A 888 -13.60 -3.83 32.20
C LEU A 888 -13.87 -2.40 31.73
N THR A 889 -15.00 -2.14 31.07
CA THR A 889 -15.37 -0.80 30.59
C THR A 889 -16.09 -0.01 31.69
N ALA A 890 -15.42 0.96 32.34
CA ALA A 890 -16.08 1.98 33.18
C ALA A 890 -15.13 3.12 33.63
N ARG A 891 -15.38 4.35 33.14
CA ARG A 891 -15.24 5.69 33.79
C ARG A 891 -15.28 6.79 32.71
N THR A 892 -16.23 7.72 32.80
CA THR A 892 -16.10 9.08 32.25
C THR A 892 -15.14 9.90 33.13
N LEU A 893 -14.42 10.87 32.55
CA LEU A 893 -13.41 11.67 33.26
C LEU A 893 -13.98 12.34 34.52
N PRO A 894 -13.21 12.47 35.63
CA PRO A 894 -13.61 13.28 36.78
C PRO A 894 -13.80 14.76 36.38
N SER A 895 -14.85 15.40 36.91
CA SER A 895 -15.25 16.80 36.62
C SER A 895 -14.21 17.87 36.98
N GLU A 896 -13.09 17.51 37.60
CA GLU A 896 -12.01 18.43 37.99
C GLU A 896 -11.14 18.86 36.79
N TRP A 897 -11.22 18.18 35.65
CA TRP A 897 -10.42 18.50 34.46
C TRP A 897 -11.15 19.40 33.43
N THR A 898 -12.40 19.78 33.70
CA THR A 898 -13.24 20.61 32.80
C THR A 898 -13.31 22.09 33.17
N SER A 899 -12.64 22.55 34.23
CA SER A 899 -12.73 23.96 34.65
C SER A 899 -11.61 24.82 34.04
N ASN A 900 -11.75 25.17 32.75
CA ASN A 900 -11.35 26.48 32.21
C ASN A 900 -11.67 26.63 30.71
N SER A 901 -12.92 26.95 30.39
CA SER A 901 -13.27 27.87 29.30
C SER A 901 -14.76 28.19 29.40
N GLY A 902 -15.07 29.48 29.51
CA GLY A 902 -16.42 29.98 29.79
C GLY A 902 -17.42 29.87 28.65
N SER A 903 -18.64 30.24 29.01
CA SER A 903 -19.90 30.34 28.25
C SER A 903 -20.68 29.04 28.05
N GLN A 904 -21.58 28.78 29.01
CA GLN A 904 -22.74 27.92 28.83
C GLN A 904 -23.57 28.41 27.64
N LYS A 905 -23.69 27.58 26.60
CA LYS A 905 -24.91 27.52 25.80
C LYS A 905 -25.59 26.20 26.15
N GLU A 906 -26.78 26.31 26.71
CA GLU A 906 -27.68 25.17 26.93
C GLU A 906 -27.97 24.51 25.57
N ILE A 907 -27.65 23.23 25.47
CA ILE A 907 -28.10 22.34 24.38
C ILE A 907 -29.12 21.42 25.02
N GLU A 908 -30.36 21.48 24.53
CA GLU A 908 -31.45 20.60 24.97
C GLU A 908 -31.14 19.12 24.69
N PRO A 909 -31.63 18.19 25.54
CA PRO A 909 -31.37 16.78 25.37
C PRO A 909 -32.14 16.21 24.16
N PHE A 910 -31.40 15.65 23.21
CA PHE A 910 -31.93 14.83 22.13
C PHE A 910 -32.53 13.54 22.75
N GLN A 911 -33.85 13.43 22.78
CA GLN A 911 -34.55 12.19 23.11
C GLN A 911 -34.42 11.24 21.92
N GLY A 912 -33.70 10.14 22.09
CA GLY A 912 -33.71 9.03 21.14
C GLY A 912 -34.97 8.21 21.34
N GLU A 913 -35.76 8.02 20.29
CA GLU A 913 -36.85 7.06 20.26
C GLU A 913 -36.30 5.65 20.03
N ASP A 914 -36.84 4.71 20.80
CA ASP A 914 -36.55 3.28 20.83
C ASP A 914 -36.77 2.61 19.48
N LEU A 915 -35.80 1.76 19.12
CA LEU A 915 -35.75 0.92 17.94
C LEU A 915 -36.35 -0.46 18.28
N ASP A 916 -37.62 -0.49 18.71
CA ASP A 916 -38.36 -1.74 18.95
C ASP A 916 -39.87 -1.50 18.73
N GLY A 917 -40.31 -1.58 17.47
CA GLY A 917 -41.74 -1.49 17.17
C GLY A 917 -42.10 -1.23 15.72
N LEU A 918 -41.65 -2.06 14.77
CA LEU A 918 -42.24 -2.12 13.42
C LEU A 918 -41.88 -3.40 12.66
N LEU A 919 -42.07 -4.55 13.31
CA LEU A 919 -42.26 -5.85 12.66
C LEU A 919 -43.39 -6.59 13.38
N CYS A 920 -44.65 -6.32 13.00
CA CYS A 920 -45.78 -7.25 13.11
C CYS A 920 -47.03 -6.66 12.42
N SER A 921 -47.76 -7.53 11.71
CA SER A 921 -49.08 -7.36 11.08
C SER A 921 -49.16 -6.75 9.67
N ALA A 922 -49.01 -7.63 8.67
CA ALA A 922 -49.81 -7.55 7.45
C ALA A 922 -50.35 -8.96 7.16
N GLY A 923 -51.58 -9.21 7.59
CA GLY A 923 -52.35 -10.42 7.33
C GLY A 923 -53.83 -10.08 7.43
N ASP A 924 -54.53 -10.32 6.32
CA ASP A 924 -55.99 -10.41 6.11
C ASP A 924 -56.85 -9.14 5.99
N MET A 925 -57.38 -8.93 4.78
CA MET A 925 -58.82 -8.93 4.41
C MET A 925 -59.01 -8.17 3.07
N ILE A 926 -59.32 -8.86 1.96
CA ILE A 926 -60.68 -9.00 1.38
C ILE A 926 -61.36 -7.63 1.13
N GLU A 927 -61.26 -7.10 -0.10
CA GLU A 927 -62.33 -7.05 -1.12
C GLU A 927 -61.78 -6.55 -2.47
#